data_AF-A0A969BRQ1-F1
#
_entry.id   AF-A0A969BRQ1-F1
#
_cell.length_a   1.000
_cell.length_b   1.000
_cell.length_c   1.000
_cell.angle_alpha   90.00
_cell.angle_beta   90.00
_cell.angle_gamma   90.00
#
_symmetry.space_group_name_H-M   'P 1'
#
loop_
_entity.id
_entity.type
_entity.pdbx_description
1 polymer ?
#
loop_
_entity_poly.entity_id
_entity_poly.type
_entity_poly.pdbx_seq_one_letter_code
_entity_poly.pdbx_strand_id
1 'polypeptide(L)'
;WGDTYVIDIDFAGAVPTTGFLRIIYSGDDAGNGQFMTAEEGLRCPDNLDWADNGSIYVQEDQSNQSGSFGAAGFETSIWRLDVTGDLSDNNPSNIVAQATRIAQTDRSTVLPLGSTDGSPNDVGNWESSGIIDVSTLFGEAPGELFLFDIQAHSVTNGLISSKNLYEGGQLCFLEKGLEQGAFALNPNSGAITIANPDAISLDDRPLHELRIQAFDGTNSTLEQVTINITNAGVAVSNDFKMATYNTSLFREGAATLTDDLASVTNAQAQAIARVIQRNNPDVILVNEFDYDAAGLAVKRFKENYLEVAQNGENPVYYPYAFIAPSNTGVHSGFDLDNNGSVVSTPGAAGYGEDALGFGTRPGQFSFVVLSKFPIDTANVRTFQKFLWKDMPGALLPDNPNIAGTGDWYSAAELNVFRLSSKNHADVPVLVNGTPVHILASHPTPPVFDDPAAGQPWIAGVDHNGRRNSDEIRFWSDYVNPSASSYIYDDSETPTTASGGLPANTRFVICGDQNADNNEGDSTDPAIKQLIGGIATVGGAPIPANPQVNSVFLPGGGSGPQPDDTAAFSGGVRVDYALPSTFGLAVNSGAVFWPPTVAGSISDATSQTDHHMVFLNLSLTGVQLPPSTDLATYYAPASGLAGTPLMNALHSIIDDHTIVDYNNVDEVMQVIDAASASDIRLIYSNANLPKTSFVGSGQPDSLSWNREHVWPRNDGINDDGPDFSDLHHLFPCQVNVNSLRSALYFDESDNLQSDPFAPESFRDSNSWEPLDRDKGIVARAALYMMVRYDGSDARTTDLVLNNNPVFAGTDMGRLDTLLAWNRQFPPSDYEKARNNAIYSGVTIGSATYAQGNRNPFIDIPQLADAVLLGSGTNTFGKWQVSKFNIAQLVDTATSGVSADADGDGLNNYLEFLTNGNPLSGSDSH
;
A
#
# COMPACT_ATOMS: atom_id res chain seq x y z
N TRP A 1 -44.49 3.46 25.31
CA TRP A 1 -43.30 2.99 26.00
C TRP A 1 -43.25 1.49 25.83
N GLY A 2 -42.08 0.96 25.53
CA GLY A 2 -41.90 -0.43 25.17
C GLY A 2 -41.48 -1.23 26.38
N ASP A 3 -42.27 -2.22 26.76
CA ASP A 3 -41.84 -3.21 27.73
C ASP A 3 -41.54 -4.52 27.00
N THR A 4 -40.42 -5.15 27.36
CA THR A 4 -40.04 -6.45 26.83
C THR A 4 -40.13 -7.49 27.93
N TYR A 5 -40.84 -8.59 27.63
CA TYR A 5 -41.13 -9.64 28.59
C TYR A 5 -40.59 -10.98 28.09
N VAL A 6 -40.09 -11.80 29.01
CA VAL A 6 -39.83 -13.22 28.77
C VAL A 6 -40.92 -14.03 29.47
N ILE A 7 -41.59 -14.89 28.72
CA ILE A 7 -42.63 -15.79 29.23
C ILE A 7 -42.14 -17.24 29.12
N ASP A 8 -41.99 -17.90 30.27
CA ASP A 8 -41.62 -19.32 30.36
C ASP A 8 -42.88 -20.14 30.67
N ILE A 9 -43.26 -21.06 29.78
CA ILE A 9 -44.48 -21.86 29.87
C ILE A 9 -44.09 -23.35 29.88
N ASP A 10 -44.38 -24.04 30.99
CA ASP A 10 -44.17 -25.49 31.09
C ASP A 10 -45.36 -26.25 30.48
N PHE A 11 -45.18 -26.76 29.26
CA PHE A 11 -46.18 -27.56 28.55
C PHE A 11 -46.20 -29.05 28.98
N ALA A 12 -45.32 -29.49 29.89
CA ALA A 12 -45.20 -30.90 30.29
C ALA A 12 -46.15 -31.32 31.44
N GLY A 13 -46.87 -30.38 32.05
CA GLY A 13 -47.78 -30.60 33.20
C GLY A 13 -49.28 -30.60 32.88
N ALA A 14 -50.08 -31.23 33.74
CA ALA A 14 -51.54 -31.29 33.63
C ALA A 14 -52.20 -29.90 33.73
N VAL A 15 -53.29 -29.70 32.97
CA VAL A 15 -54.09 -28.47 32.92
C VAL A 15 -54.59 -28.07 34.33
N PRO A 16 -54.45 -26.78 34.75
CA PRO A 16 -53.97 -25.64 33.97
C PRO A 16 -52.44 -25.52 33.90
N THR A 17 -51.94 -25.18 32.70
CA THR A 17 -50.53 -24.85 32.44
C THR A 17 -50.11 -23.65 33.29
N THR A 18 -49.03 -23.78 34.06
CA THR A 18 -48.44 -22.67 34.82
C THR A 18 -47.27 -22.08 34.04
N GLY A 19 -47.17 -20.76 33.97
CA GLY A 19 -46.05 -20.05 33.35
C GLY A 19 -45.59 -18.86 34.19
N PHE A 20 -44.35 -18.44 33.98
CA PHE A 20 -43.73 -17.27 34.59
C PHE A 20 -43.58 -16.16 33.56
N LEU A 21 -44.03 -14.95 33.88
CA LEU A 21 -43.84 -13.75 33.08
C LEU A 21 -42.87 -12.82 33.80
N ARG A 22 -41.82 -12.39 33.12
CA ARG A 22 -40.76 -11.52 33.65
C ARG A 22 -40.58 -10.32 32.74
N ILE A 23 -40.54 -9.11 33.29
CA ILE A 23 -40.17 -7.90 32.54
C ILE A 23 -38.64 -7.83 32.54
N ILE A 24 -38.02 -7.87 31.36
CA ILE A 24 -36.55 -7.78 31.23
C ILE A 24 -36.12 -6.35 30.89
N TYR A 25 -36.99 -5.56 30.27
CA TYR A 25 -36.80 -4.14 30.03
C TYR A 25 -38.14 -3.43 30.17
N SER A 26 -38.18 -2.29 30.86
CA SER A 26 -39.34 -1.40 30.88
C SER A 26 -38.94 -0.02 30.37
N GLY A 27 -39.63 0.47 29.36
CA GLY A 27 -39.44 1.84 28.87
C GLY A 27 -40.02 2.87 29.84
N ASP A 28 -41.05 2.50 30.61
CA ASP A 28 -41.79 3.37 31.53
C ASP A 28 -40.93 3.92 32.68
N ASP A 29 -39.93 3.15 33.12
CA ASP A 29 -39.01 3.53 34.19
C ASP A 29 -37.65 4.01 33.66
N ALA A 30 -37.63 4.46 32.41
CA ALA A 30 -36.43 4.89 31.69
C ALA A 30 -35.35 3.79 31.66
N GLY A 31 -35.75 2.52 31.49
CA GLY A 31 -34.84 1.38 31.49
C GLY A 31 -34.20 1.16 32.87
N ASN A 32 -35.00 1.25 33.93
CA ASN A 32 -34.54 1.22 35.33
C ASN A 32 -33.46 2.29 35.62
N GLY A 33 -33.70 3.51 35.13
CA GLY A 33 -32.75 4.63 35.23
C GLY A 33 -31.56 4.56 34.27
N GLN A 34 -31.61 3.71 33.25
CA GLN A 34 -30.65 3.70 32.15
C GLN A 34 -30.67 5.01 31.36
N PHE A 35 -31.84 5.64 31.24
CA PHE A 35 -32.05 6.90 30.54
C PHE A 35 -32.52 8.00 31.48
N MET A 36 -32.32 9.26 31.10
CA MET A 36 -32.74 10.40 31.93
C MET A 36 -34.26 10.51 31.96
N THR A 37 -34.91 10.17 30.83
CA THR A 37 -36.37 10.11 30.74
C THR A 37 -36.84 8.89 29.92
N ALA A 38 -38.10 8.50 30.10
CA ALA A 38 -38.69 7.38 29.36
C ALA A 38 -38.69 7.64 27.83
N GLU A 39 -38.74 8.92 27.41
CA GLU A 39 -38.68 9.39 26.01
C GLU A 39 -37.45 8.93 25.23
N GLU A 40 -36.36 8.65 25.91
CA GLU A 40 -35.08 8.30 25.30
C GLU A 40 -34.91 6.79 25.07
N GLY A 41 -35.67 5.96 25.78
CA GLY A 41 -35.62 4.50 25.72
C GLY A 41 -36.44 3.89 24.56
N LEU A 42 -36.55 2.56 24.52
CA LEU A 42 -37.37 1.84 23.54
C LEU A 42 -38.87 2.11 23.76
N ARG A 43 -39.60 2.59 22.74
CA ARG A 43 -40.95 3.18 22.92
C ARG A 43 -42.09 2.34 22.36
N CYS A 44 -41.96 1.84 21.14
CA CYS A 44 -43.01 1.09 20.44
C CYS A 44 -42.44 -0.19 19.80
N PRO A 45 -41.99 -1.17 20.60
CA PRO A 45 -41.46 -2.42 20.05
C PRO A 45 -42.54 -3.14 19.23
N ASP A 46 -42.22 -3.53 18.00
CA ASP A 46 -43.13 -4.29 17.14
C ASP A 46 -42.62 -5.72 16.96
N ASN A 47 -41.55 -5.88 16.18
CA ASN A 47 -40.91 -7.16 15.94
C ASN A 47 -39.61 -7.29 16.72
N LEU A 48 -39.24 -8.52 17.03
CA LEU A 48 -37.97 -8.82 17.63
C LEU A 48 -37.38 -10.09 17.03
N ASP A 49 -36.06 -10.16 17.08
CA ASP A 49 -35.31 -11.38 16.85
C ASP A 49 -34.44 -11.69 18.06
N TRP A 50 -34.38 -12.96 18.42
CA TRP A 50 -33.46 -13.43 19.46
C TRP A 50 -32.28 -14.09 18.76
N ALA A 51 -31.23 -13.28 18.60
CA ALA A 51 -30.04 -13.69 17.86
C ALA A 51 -29.27 -14.79 18.61
N ASP A 52 -28.51 -15.56 17.83
CA ASP A 52 -27.68 -16.66 18.34
C ASP A 52 -26.55 -16.16 19.29
N ASN A 53 -26.26 -14.85 19.29
CA ASN A 53 -25.34 -14.22 20.25
C ASN A 53 -25.95 -14.00 21.65
N GLY A 54 -27.23 -14.32 21.83
CA GLY A 54 -27.96 -14.21 23.09
C GLY A 54 -28.65 -12.88 23.34
N SER A 55 -28.41 -11.86 22.50
CA SER A 55 -29.08 -10.56 22.57
C SER A 55 -30.43 -10.58 21.84
N ILE A 56 -31.37 -9.75 22.29
CA ILE A 56 -32.67 -9.57 21.64
C ILE A 56 -32.61 -8.27 20.84
N TYR A 57 -32.80 -8.36 19.53
CA TYR A 57 -32.87 -7.22 18.65
C TYR A 57 -34.31 -6.85 18.45
N VAL A 58 -34.66 -5.59 18.71
CA VAL A 58 -36.02 -5.10 18.70
C VAL A 58 -36.14 -3.98 17.71
N GLN A 59 -37.13 -4.09 16.86
CA GLN A 59 -37.53 -3.03 15.95
C GLN A 59 -38.62 -2.17 16.60
N GLU A 60 -38.51 -0.87 16.42
CA GLU A 60 -39.48 0.10 16.91
C GLU A 60 -40.44 0.57 15.79
N ASP A 61 -41.75 0.47 16.01
CA ASP A 61 -42.81 0.97 15.13
C ASP A 61 -42.82 2.50 15.00
N GLN A 62 -43.62 3.00 14.05
CA GLN A 62 -43.77 4.41 13.73
C GLN A 62 -44.22 5.28 14.91
N SER A 63 -43.69 6.50 14.97
CA SER A 63 -44.20 7.54 15.88
C SER A 63 -45.50 8.11 15.32
N ASN A 64 -46.62 8.01 16.04
CA ASN A 64 -47.94 8.31 15.45
C ASN A 64 -48.39 9.77 15.56
N GLN A 65 -47.77 10.62 16.40
CA GLN A 65 -48.06 12.06 16.52
C GLN A 65 -46.89 12.82 17.16
N SER A 66 -46.65 14.06 16.70
CA SER A 66 -45.74 15.00 17.37
C SER A 66 -46.20 15.24 18.83
N GLY A 67 -45.40 14.81 19.81
CA GLY A 67 -45.67 15.04 21.23
C GLY A 67 -46.43 13.92 21.96
N SER A 68 -46.91 12.88 21.29
CA SER A 68 -47.50 11.70 21.97
C SER A 68 -46.47 10.57 22.21
N PHE A 69 -45.30 10.64 21.55
CA PHE A 69 -44.12 9.78 21.79
C PHE A 69 -42.78 10.56 21.74
N GLY A 70 -42.75 11.71 22.42
CA GLY A 70 -41.51 12.36 22.87
C GLY A 70 -41.09 13.63 22.11
N ALA A 71 -40.65 14.63 22.87
CA ALA A 71 -40.09 15.89 22.37
C ALA A 71 -38.64 15.77 21.85
N ALA A 72 -38.10 14.54 21.78
CA ALA A 72 -36.68 14.24 21.51
C ALA A 72 -36.33 14.04 20.02
N GLY A 73 -37.32 13.94 19.12
CA GLY A 73 -37.08 13.96 17.66
C GLY A 73 -36.51 12.68 17.03
N PHE A 74 -36.66 11.52 17.67
CA PHE A 74 -36.14 10.24 17.15
C PHE A 74 -37.16 9.46 16.30
N GLU A 75 -36.73 8.99 15.12
CA GLU A 75 -37.51 8.19 14.16
C GLU A 75 -37.53 6.68 14.49
N THR A 76 -38.22 5.87 13.66
CA THR A 76 -38.20 4.39 13.77
C THR A 76 -36.76 3.88 13.78
N SER A 77 -36.49 2.95 14.70
CA SER A 77 -35.15 2.58 15.15
C SER A 77 -35.02 1.08 15.40
N ILE A 78 -33.78 0.58 15.33
CA ILE A 78 -33.42 -0.77 15.76
C ILE A 78 -32.68 -0.68 17.10
N TRP A 79 -33.06 -1.54 18.02
CA TRP A 79 -32.56 -1.64 19.37
C TRP A 79 -31.95 -3.02 19.63
N ARG A 80 -30.90 -3.09 20.46
CA ARG A 80 -30.35 -4.31 21.02
C ARG A 80 -30.60 -4.32 22.52
N LEU A 81 -31.18 -5.41 23.02
CA LEU A 81 -31.36 -5.68 24.44
C LEU A 81 -30.39 -6.79 24.86
N ASP A 82 -29.38 -6.41 25.65
CA ASP A 82 -28.40 -7.35 26.19
C ASP A 82 -28.92 -7.89 27.53
N VAL A 83 -29.49 -9.09 27.51
CA VAL A 83 -30.09 -9.72 28.71
C VAL A 83 -29.00 -10.26 29.63
N THR A 84 -28.98 -9.77 30.87
CA THR A 84 -28.08 -10.25 31.91
C THR A 84 -28.86 -11.00 32.99
N GLY A 85 -28.32 -12.13 33.47
CA GLY A 85 -28.95 -12.98 34.49
C GLY A 85 -29.25 -14.40 34.02
N ASP A 86 -29.48 -15.31 34.97
CA ASP A 86 -29.88 -16.69 34.67
C ASP A 86 -31.39 -16.75 34.46
N LEU A 87 -31.85 -17.01 33.23
CA LEU A 87 -33.28 -17.08 32.89
C LEU A 87 -34.02 -18.23 33.61
N SER A 88 -33.31 -19.20 34.16
CA SER A 88 -33.88 -20.26 35.01
C SER A 88 -34.13 -19.80 36.46
N ASP A 89 -33.66 -18.60 36.84
CA ASP A 89 -33.95 -18.00 38.14
C ASP A 89 -35.41 -17.51 38.19
N ASN A 90 -36.06 -17.79 39.33
CA ASN A 90 -37.43 -17.36 39.61
C ASN A 90 -37.48 -15.99 40.32
N ASN A 91 -36.33 -15.36 40.56
CA ASN A 91 -36.26 -14.01 41.09
C ASN A 91 -36.23 -12.95 39.97
N PRO A 92 -37.33 -12.20 39.74
CA PRO A 92 -37.41 -11.23 38.66
C PRO A 92 -36.42 -10.05 38.80
N SER A 93 -35.86 -9.80 39.99
CA SER A 93 -34.83 -8.77 40.18
C SER A 93 -33.45 -9.14 39.63
N ASN A 94 -33.22 -10.41 39.29
CA ASN A 94 -31.90 -10.92 38.87
C ASN A 94 -31.73 -10.97 37.35
N ILE A 95 -32.78 -10.65 36.58
CA ILE A 95 -32.78 -10.68 35.11
C ILE A 95 -33.17 -9.29 34.62
N VAL A 96 -32.22 -8.57 34.04
CA VAL A 96 -32.44 -7.23 33.46
C VAL A 96 -31.70 -7.13 32.14
N ALA A 97 -32.27 -6.39 31.19
CA ALA A 97 -31.66 -6.15 29.89
C ALA A 97 -31.18 -4.69 29.77
N GLN A 98 -29.99 -4.52 29.21
CA GLN A 98 -29.48 -3.20 28.84
C GLN A 98 -29.92 -2.88 27.41
N ALA A 99 -30.65 -1.77 27.21
CA ALA A 99 -31.14 -1.38 25.89
C ALA A 99 -30.18 -0.42 25.17
N THR A 100 -29.80 -0.72 23.94
CA THR A 100 -28.94 0.13 23.11
C THR A 100 -29.62 0.39 21.77
N ARG A 101 -29.79 1.64 21.36
CA ARG A 101 -30.24 1.95 20.00
C ARG A 101 -29.06 1.80 19.06
N ILE A 102 -29.17 0.90 18.10
CA ILE A 102 -28.08 0.53 17.19
C ILE A 102 -28.29 1.01 15.75
N ALA A 103 -29.52 1.37 15.38
CA ALA A 103 -29.80 2.07 14.12
C ALA A 103 -31.02 2.98 14.27
N GLN A 104 -31.08 4.04 13.48
CA GLN A 104 -32.23 4.92 13.37
C GLN A 104 -32.36 5.38 11.91
N THR A 105 -33.60 5.43 11.43
CA THR A 105 -33.92 5.87 10.07
C THR A 105 -33.54 7.34 9.85
N ASP A 106 -32.87 7.62 8.72
CA ASP A 106 -32.54 8.97 8.27
C ASP A 106 -33.43 9.38 7.09
N ARG A 107 -34.41 10.24 7.37
CA ARG A 107 -35.36 10.74 6.35
C ARG A 107 -34.77 11.76 5.39
N SER A 108 -33.55 12.25 5.63
CA SER A 108 -32.86 13.12 4.67
C SER A 108 -32.39 12.34 3.43
N THR A 109 -32.24 11.02 3.56
CA THR A 109 -31.78 10.14 2.49
C THR A 109 -32.98 9.40 1.89
N VAL A 110 -33.46 9.88 0.74
CA VAL A 110 -34.57 9.24 0.01
C VAL A 110 -34.04 8.53 -1.23
N LEU A 111 -34.17 7.21 -1.26
CA LEU A 111 -33.82 6.37 -2.39
C LEU A 111 -35.08 5.74 -3.02
N PRO A 112 -35.04 5.40 -4.31
CA PRO A 112 -33.95 5.64 -5.27
C PRO A 112 -33.86 7.10 -5.74
N LEU A 113 -32.74 7.49 -6.36
CA LEU A 113 -32.48 8.85 -6.83
C LEU A 113 -33.63 9.39 -7.70
N GLY A 114 -34.11 10.59 -7.37
CA GLY A 114 -35.26 11.23 -8.03
C GLY A 114 -36.62 10.94 -7.40
N SER A 115 -36.69 10.05 -6.41
CA SER A 115 -37.84 9.93 -5.49
C SER A 115 -37.78 11.02 -4.41
N THR A 116 -38.93 11.35 -3.83
CA THR A 116 -39.09 12.43 -2.86
C THR A 116 -40.05 11.99 -1.75
N ASP A 117 -39.73 12.29 -0.50
CA ASP A 117 -40.71 12.27 0.59
C ASP A 117 -41.68 13.46 0.40
N GLY A 118 -42.93 13.17 0.04
CA GLY A 118 -43.96 14.18 -0.20
C GLY A 118 -44.53 14.80 1.08
N SER A 119 -44.24 14.20 2.23
CA SER A 119 -44.75 14.59 3.54
C SER A 119 -43.63 14.52 4.61
N PRO A 120 -42.53 15.27 4.42
CA PRO A 120 -41.32 15.14 5.26
C PRO A 120 -41.54 15.60 6.71
N ASN A 121 -42.57 16.41 6.95
CA ASN A 121 -42.94 16.88 8.29
C ASN A 121 -44.04 16.03 8.95
N ASP A 122 -44.54 15.03 8.25
CA ASP A 122 -45.57 14.13 8.76
C ASP A 122 -44.89 12.96 9.46
N VAL A 123 -45.09 12.90 10.77
CA VAL A 123 -44.47 11.94 11.68
C VAL A 123 -45.33 10.68 11.67
N GLY A 124 -44.71 9.52 11.43
CA GLY A 124 -45.42 8.26 11.29
C GLY A 124 -45.78 7.90 9.85
N ASN A 125 -44.96 8.31 8.89
CA ASN A 125 -45.01 7.77 7.52
C ASN A 125 -43.92 6.75 7.25
N TRP A 126 -42.92 6.66 8.13
CA TRP A 126 -41.83 5.71 8.04
C TRP A 126 -42.03 4.68 9.16
N GLU A 127 -42.19 3.44 8.77
CA GLU A 127 -42.40 2.29 9.63
C GLU A 127 -41.37 1.22 9.31
N SER A 128 -41.21 0.26 10.20
CA SER A 128 -40.30 -0.84 9.98
C SER A 128 -40.95 -2.11 10.56
N SER A 129 -40.91 -3.23 9.84
CA SER A 129 -41.83 -4.38 10.08
C SER A 129 -41.17 -5.78 10.09
N GLY A 130 -39.86 -5.86 10.28
CA GLY A 130 -39.16 -7.09 10.61
C GLY A 130 -37.67 -6.89 10.84
N ILE A 131 -37.07 -7.72 11.69
CA ILE A 131 -35.62 -7.90 11.84
C ILE A 131 -35.33 -9.39 12.02
N ILE A 132 -34.28 -9.90 11.37
CA ILE A 132 -33.84 -11.30 11.44
C ILE A 132 -32.31 -11.35 11.40
N ASP A 133 -31.69 -12.11 12.30
CA ASP A 133 -30.28 -12.50 12.24
C ASP A 133 -30.08 -13.47 11.07
N VAL A 134 -29.36 -13.01 10.05
CA VAL A 134 -29.01 -13.79 8.86
C VAL A 134 -27.55 -14.19 8.87
N SER A 135 -26.80 -13.94 9.95
CA SER A 135 -25.35 -14.13 10.02
C SER A 135 -24.92 -15.52 9.57
N THR A 136 -25.56 -16.57 10.11
CA THR A 136 -25.20 -17.96 9.79
C THR A 136 -25.52 -18.36 8.36
N LEU A 137 -26.50 -17.72 7.72
CA LEU A 137 -26.84 -17.95 6.31
C LEU A 137 -25.74 -17.43 5.37
N PHE A 138 -25.02 -16.38 5.79
CA PHE A 138 -23.97 -15.72 5.03
C PHE A 138 -22.55 -16.08 5.48
N GLY A 139 -22.40 -16.98 6.46
CA GLY A 139 -21.10 -17.42 6.96
C GLY A 139 -20.47 -16.49 8.00
N GLU A 140 -21.23 -15.49 8.48
CA GLU A 140 -20.81 -14.56 9.52
C GLU A 140 -20.99 -15.15 10.93
N ALA A 141 -20.28 -14.59 11.91
CA ALA A 141 -20.46 -15.00 13.29
C ALA A 141 -21.88 -14.59 13.78
N PRO A 142 -22.51 -15.40 14.65
CA PRO A 142 -23.81 -15.09 15.24
C PRO A 142 -24.00 -13.63 15.68
N GLY A 143 -25.10 -13.01 15.23
CA GLY A 143 -25.48 -11.64 15.56
C GLY A 143 -24.55 -10.53 15.04
N GLU A 144 -23.86 -10.78 13.92
CA GLU A 144 -23.03 -9.80 13.23
C GLU A 144 -23.73 -9.22 11.98
N LEU A 145 -24.70 -9.92 11.39
CA LEU A 145 -25.43 -9.48 10.20
C LEU A 145 -26.94 -9.71 10.34
N PHE A 146 -27.70 -8.63 10.29
CA PHE A 146 -29.16 -8.64 10.36
C PHE A 146 -29.77 -8.15 9.05
N LEU A 147 -30.88 -8.76 8.65
CA LEU A 147 -31.75 -8.26 7.59
C LEU A 147 -32.98 -7.65 8.24
N PHE A 148 -33.34 -6.43 7.85
CA PHE A 148 -34.53 -5.73 8.33
C PHE A 148 -35.20 -4.94 7.21
N ASP A 149 -36.47 -4.59 7.40
CA ASP A 149 -37.27 -3.85 6.41
C ASP A 149 -37.70 -2.48 6.97
N ILE A 150 -37.68 -1.47 6.10
CA ILE A 150 -38.20 -0.12 6.36
C ILE A 150 -39.19 0.22 5.25
N GLN A 151 -40.42 0.58 5.61
CA GLN A 151 -41.43 1.06 4.69
C GLN A 151 -41.69 2.56 4.91
N ALA A 152 -41.85 3.30 3.81
CA ALA A 152 -42.15 4.72 3.82
C ALA A 152 -43.36 5.05 2.93
N HIS A 153 -44.50 5.32 3.57
CA HIS A 153 -45.78 5.64 2.92
C HIS A 153 -45.80 6.99 2.19
N SER A 154 -44.78 7.82 2.40
CA SER A 154 -44.67 9.18 1.85
C SER A 154 -43.67 9.31 0.71
N VAL A 155 -42.85 8.28 0.48
CA VAL A 155 -41.82 8.29 -0.57
C VAL A 155 -42.49 7.98 -1.92
N THR A 156 -42.51 9.01 -2.78
CA THR A 156 -43.21 9.01 -4.07
C THR A 156 -42.29 9.57 -5.18
N ASN A 157 -42.75 9.69 -6.42
CA ASN A 157 -42.00 10.23 -7.58
C ASN A 157 -40.78 9.38 -8.01
N GLY A 158 -40.06 9.86 -9.04
CA GLY A 158 -38.88 9.18 -9.57
C GLY A 158 -39.18 7.79 -10.15
N LEU A 159 -38.31 6.83 -9.85
CA LEU A 159 -38.48 5.44 -10.28
C LEU A 159 -39.78 4.81 -9.75
N ILE A 160 -40.23 5.20 -8.55
CA ILE A 160 -41.48 4.68 -7.96
C ILE A 160 -42.68 5.02 -8.86
N SER A 161 -42.86 6.30 -9.19
CA SER A 161 -43.97 6.71 -10.06
C SER A 161 -43.81 6.25 -11.51
N SER A 162 -42.58 6.20 -12.05
CA SER A 162 -42.38 5.72 -13.43
C SER A 162 -42.69 4.23 -13.62
N LYS A 163 -42.71 3.45 -12.54
CA LYS A 163 -43.09 2.02 -12.52
C LYS A 163 -44.52 1.77 -12.02
N ASN A 164 -45.33 2.81 -11.83
CA ASN A 164 -46.70 2.73 -11.33
C ASN A 164 -46.81 2.08 -9.93
N LEU A 165 -45.80 2.32 -9.09
CA LEU A 165 -45.76 1.97 -7.67
C LEU A 165 -46.25 3.18 -6.84
N TYR A 166 -46.72 2.93 -5.61
CA TYR A 166 -47.40 3.93 -4.79
C TYR A 166 -46.63 4.37 -3.54
N GLU A 167 -45.79 3.50 -2.99
CA GLU A 167 -45.03 3.72 -1.75
C GLU A 167 -43.64 3.08 -1.90
N GLY A 168 -42.66 3.55 -1.13
CA GLY A 168 -41.30 3.03 -1.12
C GLY A 168 -41.05 2.14 0.09
N GLY A 169 -40.35 1.03 -0.08
CA GLY A 169 -39.85 0.17 1.00
C GLY A 169 -38.44 -0.32 0.69
N GLN A 170 -37.67 -0.65 1.72
CA GLN A 170 -36.26 -1.01 1.63
C GLN A 170 -35.93 -2.17 2.56
N LEU A 171 -35.40 -3.24 1.96
CA LEU A 171 -34.69 -4.28 2.69
C LEU A 171 -33.25 -3.82 2.92
N CYS A 172 -32.88 -3.72 4.18
CA CYS A 172 -31.58 -3.22 4.62
C CYS A 172 -30.82 -4.31 5.36
N PHE A 173 -29.52 -4.41 5.11
CA PHE A 173 -28.63 -5.17 5.97
C PHE A 173 -28.08 -4.23 7.06
N LEU A 174 -28.22 -4.64 8.32
CA LEU A 174 -27.53 -4.06 9.44
C LEU A 174 -26.38 -4.98 9.81
N GLU A 175 -25.19 -4.62 9.37
CA GLU A 175 -23.95 -5.28 9.76
C GLU A 175 -23.41 -4.60 11.01
N LYS A 176 -22.91 -5.37 11.96
CA LYS A 176 -22.17 -4.85 13.09
C LYS A 176 -20.87 -4.25 12.53
N GLY A 177 -20.86 -2.93 12.40
CA GLY A 177 -19.66 -2.20 12.00
C GLY A 177 -18.49 -2.60 12.90
N LEU A 178 -17.30 -2.74 12.28
CA LEU A 178 -16.03 -2.97 12.96
C LEU A 178 -15.68 -1.76 13.85
N GLU A 179 -16.40 -1.55 14.96
CA GLU A 179 -16.16 -0.40 15.83
C GLU A 179 -15.26 -0.77 17.02
N GLN A 180 -13.96 -0.57 16.80
CA GLN A 180 -13.33 0.58 17.45
C GLN A 180 -13.13 1.67 16.39
N GLY A 181 -13.73 2.84 16.65
CA GLY A 181 -13.79 3.96 15.71
C GLY A 181 -12.42 4.40 15.18
N ALA A 182 -12.38 4.76 13.90
CA ALA A 182 -11.21 5.33 13.22
C ALA A 182 -10.59 6.50 13.98
N PHE A 183 -11.38 7.23 14.77
CA PHE A 183 -10.98 8.42 15.51
C PHE A 183 -11.37 8.32 16.99
N ALA A 184 -10.55 8.93 17.86
CA ALA A 184 -10.84 9.15 19.27
C ALA A 184 -10.92 10.65 19.56
N LEU A 185 -11.77 11.02 20.52
CA LEU A 185 -11.91 12.38 21.01
C LEU A 185 -11.33 12.49 22.42
N ASN A 186 -10.41 13.43 22.64
CA ASN A 186 -9.94 13.75 23.98
C ASN A 186 -11.01 14.59 24.73
N PRO A 187 -11.60 14.08 25.82
CA PRO A 187 -12.75 14.72 26.45
C PRO A 187 -12.42 16.03 27.19
N ASN A 188 -11.14 16.31 27.47
CA ASN A 188 -10.72 17.51 28.20
C ASN A 188 -10.27 18.64 27.26
N SER A 189 -9.77 18.30 26.08
CA SER A 189 -9.22 19.27 25.11
C SER A 189 -10.03 19.40 23.84
N GLY A 190 -10.95 18.47 23.57
CA GLY A 190 -11.70 18.40 22.31
C GLY A 190 -10.86 17.94 21.12
N ALA A 191 -9.60 17.56 21.31
CA ALA A 191 -8.73 17.11 20.24
C ALA A 191 -9.20 15.76 19.67
N ILE A 192 -9.40 15.71 18.36
CA ILE A 192 -9.70 14.48 17.61
C ILE A 192 -8.37 13.88 17.14
N THR A 193 -8.14 12.60 17.41
CA THR A 193 -6.93 11.86 17.02
C THR A 193 -7.31 10.60 16.29
N ILE A 194 -6.46 10.11 15.41
CA ILE A 194 -6.66 8.79 14.79
C ILE A 194 -6.49 7.72 15.86
N ALA A 195 -7.51 6.89 16.04
CA ALA A 195 -7.53 5.80 17.02
C ALA A 195 -7.36 4.44 16.36
N ASN A 196 -7.86 4.29 15.14
CA ASN A 196 -7.70 3.08 14.33
C ASN A 196 -7.39 3.46 12.87
N PRO A 197 -6.11 3.57 12.50
CA PRO A 197 -5.70 3.91 11.14
C PRO A 197 -6.17 2.89 10.10
N ASP A 198 -6.36 1.61 10.46
CA ASP A 198 -6.83 0.57 9.53
C ASP A 198 -8.28 0.78 9.07
N ALA A 199 -9.04 1.58 9.82
CA ALA A 199 -10.39 1.98 9.44
C ALA A 199 -10.41 3.21 8.52
N ILE A 200 -9.24 3.73 8.13
CA ILE A 200 -9.04 4.91 7.30
C ILE A 200 -8.35 4.50 6.00
N SER A 201 -9.04 4.63 4.86
CA SER A 201 -8.49 4.29 3.53
C SER A 201 -8.77 5.42 2.56
N LEU A 202 -7.72 5.95 1.91
CA LEU A 202 -7.88 6.93 0.83
C LEU A 202 -8.56 6.30 -0.39
N ASP A 203 -8.28 5.02 -0.64
CA ASP A 203 -8.71 4.29 -1.83
C ASP A 203 -10.14 3.73 -1.67
N ASP A 204 -10.57 3.42 -0.44
CA ASP A 204 -11.87 2.79 -0.18
C ASP A 204 -12.91 3.73 0.47
N ARG A 205 -12.50 4.62 1.40
CA ARG A 205 -13.40 5.51 2.17
C ARG A 205 -12.72 6.83 2.57
N PRO A 206 -12.57 7.80 1.65
CA PRO A 206 -11.79 9.02 1.89
C PRO A 206 -12.51 10.07 2.77
N LEU A 207 -13.74 9.83 3.21
CA LEU A 207 -14.55 10.79 3.98
C LEU A 207 -15.18 10.11 5.18
N HIS A 208 -14.98 10.70 6.36
CA HIS A 208 -15.54 10.22 7.63
C HIS A 208 -16.36 11.32 8.30
N GLU A 209 -17.52 10.98 8.84
CA GLU A 209 -18.35 11.91 9.58
C GLU A 209 -18.40 11.54 11.06
N LEU A 210 -18.02 12.47 11.92
CA LEU A 210 -18.09 12.34 13.37
C LEU A 210 -19.21 13.22 13.91
N ARG A 211 -20.05 12.68 14.81
CA ARG A 211 -21.01 13.46 15.59
C ARG A 211 -20.45 13.65 16.99
N ILE A 212 -20.18 14.89 17.37
CA ILE A 212 -19.54 15.24 18.64
C ILE A 212 -20.54 15.98 19.52
N GLN A 213 -20.80 15.44 20.71
CA GLN A 213 -21.66 16.07 21.71
C GLN A 213 -20.82 16.63 22.85
N ALA A 214 -20.94 17.93 23.12
CA ALA A 214 -20.36 18.59 24.29
C ALA A 214 -21.42 18.82 25.36
N PHE A 215 -21.07 18.64 26.64
CA PHE A 215 -21.98 18.82 27.78
C PHE A 215 -21.26 19.50 28.96
N ASP A 216 -21.87 20.54 29.51
CA ASP A 216 -21.31 21.32 30.63
C ASP A 216 -21.93 20.98 32.00
N GLY A 217 -22.76 19.93 32.07
CA GLY A 217 -23.54 19.61 33.27
C GLY A 217 -24.99 20.12 33.22
N THR A 218 -25.32 21.02 32.28
CA THR A 218 -26.64 21.67 32.22
C THR A 218 -27.17 21.83 30.79
N ASN A 219 -26.29 22.10 29.82
CA ASN A 219 -26.61 22.25 28.40
C ASN A 219 -25.78 21.27 27.57
N SER A 220 -26.35 20.76 26.48
CA SER A 220 -25.63 19.99 25.46
C SER A 220 -25.69 20.66 24.10
N THR A 221 -24.64 20.48 23.29
CA THR A 221 -24.58 20.91 21.89
C THR A 221 -23.98 19.78 21.08
N LEU A 222 -24.62 19.46 19.94
CA LEU A 222 -24.21 18.40 19.03
C LEU A 222 -23.76 19.05 17.73
N GLU A 223 -22.54 18.76 17.30
CA GLU A 223 -21.97 19.26 16.05
C GLU A 223 -21.47 18.09 15.20
N GLN A 224 -21.54 18.26 13.88
CA GLN A 224 -21.03 17.29 12.91
C GLN A 224 -19.68 17.78 12.38
N VAL A 225 -18.68 16.90 12.44
CA VAL A 225 -17.33 17.17 11.94
C VAL A 225 -17.03 16.18 10.83
N THR A 226 -16.78 16.69 9.63
CA THR A 226 -16.35 15.88 8.48
C THR A 226 -14.82 15.87 8.42
N ILE A 227 -14.24 14.68 8.38
CA ILE A 227 -12.80 14.46 8.20
C ILE A 227 -12.59 13.89 6.81
N ASN A 228 -11.96 14.68 5.95
CA ASN A 228 -11.53 14.22 4.63
C ASN A 228 -10.08 13.74 4.70
N ILE A 229 -9.87 12.50 4.26
CA ILE A 229 -8.57 11.91 4.06
C ILE A 229 -8.09 12.35 2.69
N THR A 230 -7.04 13.15 2.67
CA THR A 230 -6.41 13.63 1.45
C THR A 230 -4.97 13.18 1.43
N ASN A 231 -4.47 12.74 0.27
CA ASN A 231 -3.03 12.62 0.07
C ASN A 231 -2.45 14.05 0.00
N ALA A 232 -1.53 14.41 0.90
CA ALA A 232 -0.72 15.61 0.71
C ALA A 232 0.12 15.37 -0.55
N GLY A 233 -0.08 16.18 -1.60
CA GLY A 233 0.51 15.98 -2.91
C GLY A 233 1.98 15.62 -2.80
N VAL A 234 2.38 14.49 -3.40
CA VAL A 234 3.78 14.10 -3.45
C VAL A 234 4.47 15.09 -4.37
N ALA A 235 5.01 16.16 -3.79
CA ALA A 235 6.06 16.93 -4.45
C ALA A 235 7.16 15.93 -4.83
N VAL A 236 7.59 15.95 -6.09
CA VAL A 236 8.77 15.18 -6.50
C VAL A 236 9.95 15.71 -5.70
N SER A 237 10.27 14.99 -4.63
CA SER A 237 11.35 15.34 -3.73
C SER A 237 12.63 14.66 -4.19
N ASN A 238 13.75 15.35 -4.05
CA ASN A 238 15.06 14.70 -4.11
C ASN A 238 15.32 13.81 -2.89
N ASP A 239 14.41 13.82 -1.91
CA ASP A 239 14.50 13.05 -0.69
C ASP A 239 13.95 11.64 -0.87
N PHE A 240 14.63 10.66 -0.26
CA PHE A 240 14.19 9.28 -0.21
C PHE A 240 14.74 8.58 1.04
N LYS A 241 14.04 7.53 1.50
CA LYS A 241 14.44 6.70 2.64
C LYS A 241 15.02 5.37 2.17
N MET A 242 16.26 5.09 2.56
CA MET A 242 16.95 3.81 2.32
C MET A 242 17.04 3.02 3.62
N ALA A 243 16.74 1.72 3.60
CA ALA A 243 16.81 0.85 4.77
C ALA A 243 17.49 -0.50 4.49
N THR A 244 17.99 -1.12 5.55
CA THR A 244 18.34 -2.54 5.58
C THR A 244 17.71 -3.20 6.80
N TYR A 245 17.27 -4.45 6.65
CA TYR A 245 16.66 -5.19 7.74
C TYR A 245 16.91 -6.69 7.56
N ASN A 246 17.65 -7.29 8.49
CA ASN A 246 17.68 -8.75 8.62
C ASN A 246 16.39 -9.21 9.32
N THR A 247 15.67 -10.13 8.66
CA THR A 247 14.29 -10.48 9.02
C THR A 247 14.12 -11.91 9.49
N SER A 248 15.18 -12.72 9.39
CA SER A 248 15.15 -14.15 9.71
C SER A 248 14.02 -14.93 9.03
N LEU A 249 13.58 -14.47 7.86
CA LEU A 249 12.58 -15.12 7.00
C LEU A 249 13.23 -16.24 6.18
N PHE A 250 13.89 -17.19 6.85
CA PHE A 250 14.48 -18.39 6.25
C PHE A 250 13.87 -19.65 6.87
N ARG A 251 14.06 -20.82 6.25
CA ARG A 251 13.57 -22.11 6.79
C ARG A 251 14.64 -23.21 6.84
N GLU A 252 14.77 -23.83 8.03
CA GLU A 252 15.68 -24.95 8.32
C GLU A 252 15.13 -26.34 7.91
N GLY A 253 13.85 -26.42 7.50
CA GLY A 253 13.14 -27.68 7.25
C GLY A 253 12.73 -27.91 5.80
N ALA A 254 11.88 -28.93 5.58
CA ALA A 254 11.32 -29.24 4.25
C ALA A 254 10.29 -28.20 3.76
N ALA A 255 9.71 -27.42 4.67
CA ALA A 255 8.82 -26.32 4.33
C ALA A 255 9.61 -25.17 3.70
N THR A 256 9.10 -24.64 2.60
CA THR A 256 9.72 -23.49 1.93
C THR A 256 9.16 -22.19 2.49
N LEU A 257 9.97 -21.12 2.50
CA LEU A 257 9.47 -19.78 2.81
C LEU A 257 8.26 -19.42 1.94
N THR A 258 8.29 -19.83 0.67
CA THR A 258 7.20 -19.64 -0.28
C THR A 258 5.88 -20.20 0.23
N ASP A 259 5.86 -21.41 0.81
CA ASP A 259 4.65 -22.04 1.35
C ASP A 259 4.13 -21.30 2.58
N ASP A 260 5.03 -20.88 3.48
CA ASP A 260 4.67 -20.12 4.67
C ASP A 260 4.05 -18.76 4.33
N LEU A 261 4.59 -18.09 3.31
CA LEU A 261 4.07 -16.82 2.82
C LEU A 261 2.79 -16.97 1.99
N ALA A 262 2.38 -18.20 1.65
CA ALA A 262 1.08 -18.43 1.00
C ALA A 262 -0.09 -18.18 1.95
N SER A 263 0.13 -18.44 3.25
CA SER A 263 -0.81 -18.03 4.29
C SER A 263 -0.83 -16.51 4.38
N VAL A 264 -1.91 -15.94 4.93
CA VAL A 264 -2.01 -14.51 5.32
C VAL A 264 -1.88 -14.34 6.85
N THR A 265 -1.66 -15.44 7.58
CA THR A 265 -1.63 -15.48 9.06
C THR A 265 -0.28 -15.91 9.64
N ASN A 266 0.80 -15.91 8.84
CA ASN A 266 2.12 -16.25 9.36
C ASN A 266 2.62 -15.15 10.32
N ALA A 267 2.66 -15.44 11.62
CA ALA A 267 2.98 -14.47 12.66
C ALA A 267 4.34 -13.77 12.47
N GLN A 268 5.38 -14.50 12.02
CA GLN A 268 6.69 -13.90 11.74
C GLN A 268 6.60 -12.91 10.57
N ALA A 269 5.98 -13.30 9.45
CA ALA A 269 5.86 -12.43 8.30
C ALA A 269 4.98 -11.20 8.57
N GLN A 270 3.88 -11.33 9.31
CA GLN A 270 3.05 -10.21 9.76
C GLN A 270 3.85 -9.23 10.63
N ALA A 271 4.63 -9.75 11.57
CA ALA A 271 5.51 -8.95 12.43
C ALA A 271 6.55 -8.17 11.63
N ILE A 272 7.28 -8.84 10.73
CA ILE A 272 8.30 -8.20 9.90
C ILE A 272 7.67 -7.15 8.98
N ALA A 273 6.56 -7.49 8.32
CA ALA A 273 5.84 -6.56 7.45
C ALA A 273 5.37 -5.32 8.20
N ARG A 274 4.87 -5.47 9.42
CA ARG A 274 4.49 -4.34 10.30
C ARG A 274 5.66 -3.38 10.55
N VAL A 275 6.86 -3.89 10.81
CA VAL A 275 8.05 -3.05 11.02
C VAL A 275 8.42 -2.29 9.75
N ILE A 276 8.32 -2.94 8.58
CA ILE A 276 8.58 -2.30 7.28
C ILE A 276 7.52 -1.23 6.99
N GLN A 277 6.24 -1.53 7.20
CA GLN A 277 5.12 -0.61 7.00
C GLN A 277 5.23 0.64 7.89
N ARG A 278 5.56 0.45 9.17
CA ARG A 278 5.75 1.55 10.11
C ARG A 278 6.83 2.53 9.65
N ASN A 279 7.93 2.00 9.13
CA ASN A 279 9.08 2.80 8.73
C ASN A 279 8.98 3.28 7.28
N ASN A 280 8.15 2.64 6.46
CA ASN A 280 7.85 2.97 5.07
C ASN A 280 9.08 3.41 4.24
N PRO A 281 10.16 2.61 4.16
CA PRO A 281 11.32 2.97 3.34
C PRO A 281 10.96 3.00 1.85
N ASP A 282 11.65 3.83 1.07
CA ASP A 282 11.47 3.90 -0.38
C ASP A 282 12.31 2.85 -1.11
N VAL A 283 13.43 2.45 -0.50
CA VAL A 283 14.26 1.32 -0.91
C VAL A 283 14.66 0.55 0.34
N ILE A 284 14.52 -0.78 0.33
CA ILE A 284 14.92 -1.64 1.45
C ILE A 284 15.64 -2.90 0.96
N LEU A 285 16.76 -3.22 1.60
CA LEU A 285 17.38 -4.55 1.54
C LEU A 285 16.84 -5.40 2.69
N VAL A 286 16.23 -6.54 2.35
CA VAL A 286 15.72 -7.51 3.30
C VAL A 286 16.67 -8.71 3.32
N ASN A 287 17.42 -8.88 4.40
CA ASN A 287 18.33 -10.00 4.60
C ASN A 287 17.62 -11.20 5.25
N GLU A 288 18.24 -12.37 5.07
CA GLU A 288 17.72 -13.67 5.46
C GLU A 288 16.34 -13.98 4.89
N PHE A 289 16.18 -13.67 3.60
CA PHE A 289 15.02 -14.01 2.80
C PHE A 289 15.40 -15.11 1.82
N ASP A 290 14.88 -16.32 1.98
CA ASP A 290 15.22 -17.47 1.13
C ASP A 290 15.05 -17.14 -0.37
N TYR A 291 16.06 -17.48 -1.17
CA TYR A 291 16.00 -17.34 -2.62
C TYR A 291 15.04 -18.36 -3.22
N ASP A 292 14.09 -17.85 -4.00
CA ASP A 292 13.22 -18.61 -4.88
C ASP A 292 13.36 -18.09 -6.31
N ALA A 293 13.78 -18.95 -7.23
CA ALA A 293 14.06 -18.55 -8.61
C ALA A 293 12.82 -18.03 -9.36
N ALA A 294 11.61 -18.42 -8.94
CA ALA A 294 10.36 -17.93 -9.51
C ALA A 294 9.91 -16.58 -8.92
N GLY A 295 10.57 -16.09 -7.87
CA GLY A 295 10.20 -14.85 -7.16
C GLY A 295 8.86 -14.95 -6.41
N LEU A 296 8.30 -16.14 -6.24
CA LEU A 296 6.98 -16.35 -5.64
C LEU A 296 6.98 -16.02 -4.15
N ALA A 297 8.08 -16.28 -3.44
CA ALA A 297 8.23 -15.85 -2.05
C ALA A 297 8.13 -14.33 -1.92
N VAL A 298 8.85 -13.58 -2.75
CA VAL A 298 8.81 -12.10 -2.73
C VAL A 298 7.43 -11.58 -3.09
N LYS A 299 6.81 -12.15 -4.13
CA LYS A 299 5.44 -11.82 -4.54
C LYS A 299 4.45 -12.01 -3.39
N ARG A 300 4.47 -13.18 -2.74
CA ARG A 300 3.60 -13.48 -1.60
C ARG A 300 3.88 -12.60 -0.39
N PHE A 301 5.15 -12.30 -0.10
CA PHE A 301 5.48 -11.37 0.98
C PHE A 301 4.91 -9.97 0.72
N LYS A 302 5.04 -9.48 -0.52
CA LYS A 302 4.42 -8.22 -0.93
C LYS A 302 2.90 -8.27 -0.82
N GLU A 303 2.26 -9.14 -1.57
CA GLU A 303 0.79 -9.17 -1.75
C GLU A 303 0.05 -9.55 -0.46
N ASN A 304 0.56 -10.49 0.33
CA ASN A 304 -0.14 -11.01 1.51
C ASN A 304 0.22 -10.28 2.81
N TYR A 305 1.35 -9.54 2.85
CA TYR A 305 1.85 -8.95 4.10
C TYR A 305 2.23 -7.48 3.99
N LEU A 306 3.00 -7.05 2.97
CA LEU A 306 3.39 -5.64 2.85
C LEU A 306 2.27 -4.74 2.31
N GLU A 307 1.50 -5.26 1.35
CA GLU A 307 0.40 -4.56 0.68
C GLU A 307 -0.94 -4.73 1.42
N VAL A 308 -0.91 -5.41 2.58
CA VAL A 308 -2.04 -5.60 3.50
C VAL A 308 -1.66 -5.01 4.86
N ALA A 309 -2.51 -4.17 5.43
CA ALA A 309 -2.23 -3.50 6.70
C ALA A 309 -1.92 -4.51 7.81
N GLN A 310 -0.82 -4.31 8.55
CA GLN A 310 -0.47 -5.16 9.68
C GLN A 310 -0.66 -4.39 10.99
N ASN A 311 -1.75 -4.68 11.72
CA ASN A 311 -2.02 -4.15 13.05
C ASN A 311 -1.92 -2.61 13.13
N GLY A 312 -2.67 -1.89 12.30
CA GLY A 312 -2.74 -0.42 12.31
C GLY A 312 -1.77 0.28 11.37
N GLU A 313 -0.80 -0.43 10.78
CA GLU A 313 0.21 0.19 9.93
C GLU A 313 -0.22 0.18 8.47
N ASN A 314 -0.08 1.33 7.81
CA ASN A 314 -0.46 1.49 6.41
C ASN A 314 0.28 0.48 5.51
N PRO A 315 -0.42 -0.14 4.54
CA PRO A 315 0.23 -0.90 3.49
C PRO A 315 1.37 -0.13 2.82
N VAL A 316 2.42 -0.85 2.43
CA VAL A 316 3.55 -0.31 1.67
C VAL A 316 3.70 -1.08 0.37
N TYR A 317 3.72 -0.31 -0.73
CA TYR A 317 3.78 -0.86 -2.07
C TYR A 317 5.19 -0.72 -2.66
N TYR A 318 5.77 -1.84 -3.06
CA TYR A 318 7.10 -1.90 -3.71
C TYR A 318 6.98 -2.48 -5.14
N PRO A 319 6.70 -1.66 -6.16
CA PRO A 319 6.53 -2.13 -7.55
C PRO A 319 7.77 -2.85 -8.10
N TYR A 320 8.96 -2.52 -7.59
CA TYR A 320 10.21 -3.08 -8.08
C TYR A 320 10.85 -3.98 -7.03
N ALA A 321 11.31 -5.16 -7.46
CA ALA A 321 12.03 -6.09 -6.62
C ALA A 321 13.19 -6.70 -7.41
N PHE A 322 14.29 -6.96 -6.71
CA PHE A 322 15.44 -7.68 -7.24
C PHE A 322 15.84 -8.82 -6.30
N ILE A 323 15.97 -10.02 -6.88
CA ILE A 323 16.46 -11.22 -6.23
C ILE A 323 17.68 -11.74 -6.98
N ALA A 324 18.63 -12.33 -6.25
CA ALA A 324 19.83 -12.93 -6.83
C ALA A 324 20.04 -14.35 -6.29
N PRO A 325 20.60 -15.27 -7.09
CA PRO A 325 21.05 -16.57 -6.61
C PRO A 325 22.06 -16.43 -5.46
N SER A 326 22.02 -17.37 -4.51
CA SER A 326 22.91 -17.40 -3.34
C SER A 326 23.87 -18.60 -3.39
N ASN A 327 25.06 -18.45 -2.80
CA ASN A 327 26.01 -19.55 -2.57
C ASN A 327 25.65 -20.44 -1.39
N THR A 328 24.80 -19.94 -0.50
CA THR A 328 24.31 -20.68 0.65
C THR A 328 23.67 -22.01 0.24
N GLY A 329 24.17 -23.08 0.84
CA GLY A 329 23.69 -24.45 0.63
C GLY A 329 23.91 -24.98 -0.78
N VAL A 330 24.73 -24.33 -1.61
CA VAL A 330 25.17 -24.90 -2.89
C VAL A 330 26.38 -25.79 -2.64
N HIS A 331 26.23 -27.10 -2.82
CA HIS A 331 27.31 -28.06 -2.56
C HIS A 331 28.58 -27.77 -3.39
N SER A 332 29.75 -27.77 -2.72
CA SER A 332 31.04 -27.44 -3.35
C SER A 332 31.64 -28.59 -4.17
N GLY A 333 31.34 -29.84 -3.80
CA GLY A 333 32.02 -31.02 -4.35
C GLY A 333 33.21 -31.50 -3.52
N PHE A 334 33.57 -30.78 -2.46
CA PHE A 334 34.78 -30.99 -1.67
C PHE A 334 34.48 -31.01 -0.16
N ASP A 335 35.46 -31.47 0.61
CA ASP A 335 35.46 -31.59 2.07
C ASP A 335 36.09 -30.30 2.64
N LEU A 336 35.28 -29.26 2.81
CA LEU A 336 35.78 -27.91 3.09
C LEU A 336 36.16 -27.70 4.56
N ASP A 337 35.60 -28.49 5.46
CA ASP A 337 35.91 -28.49 6.89
C ASP A 337 37.01 -29.51 7.28
N ASN A 338 37.50 -30.29 6.31
CA ASN A 338 38.52 -31.32 6.48
C ASN A 338 38.12 -32.40 7.50
N ASN A 339 36.83 -32.75 7.59
CA ASN A 339 36.33 -33.80 8.49
C ASN A 339 36.56 -35.23 7.96
N GLY A 340 37.00 -35.37 6.71
CA GLY A 340 37.27 -36.63 6.03
C GLY A 340 36.10 -37.18 5.20
N SER A 341 35.02 -36.42 5.03
CA SER A 341 33.81 -36.83 4.31
C SER A 341 33.14 -35.66 3.59
N VAL A 342 32.93 -35.82 2.27
CA VAL A 342 32.09 -34.89 1.50
C VAL A 342 30.61 -35.22 1.67
N VAL A 343 29.82 -34.30 2.23
CA VAL A 343 28.38 -34.47 2.44
C VAL A 343 27.58 -33.74 1.35
N SER A 344 27.06 -34.49 0.38
CA SER A 344 26.39 -33.91 -0.79
C SER A 344 24.86 -33.90 -0.78
N THR A 345 24.23 -34.38 0.29
CA THR A 345 22.76 -34.48 0.40
C THR A 345 22.21 -33.31 1.21
N PRO A 346 21.40 -32.40 0.63
CA PRO A 346 20.76 -31.31 1.37
C PRO A 346 20.02 -31.80 2.62
N GLY A 347 20.17 -31.08 3.73
CA GLY A 347 19.58 -31.41 5.03
C GLY A 347 20.28 -32.53 5.82
N ALA A 348 21.29 -33.20 5.27
CA ALA A 348 22.10 -34.16 6.03
C ALA A 348 23.04 -33.44 7.02
N ALA A 349 23.33 -34.07 8.16
CA ALA A 349 24.32 -33.55 9.10
C ALA A 349 25.69 -33.38 8.41
N GLY A 350 26.29 -32.19 8.53
CA GLY A 350 27.53 -31.82 7.85
C GLY A 350 27.37 -31.22 6.44
N TYR A 351 26.15 -31.21 5.86
CA TYR A 351 25.95 -30.67 4.50
C TYR A 351 26.34 -29.19 4.37
N GLY A 352 26.02 -28.37 5.38
CA GLY A 352 26.30 -26.94 5.37
C GLY A 352 27.81 -26.62 5.40
N GLU A 353 28.60 -27.48 6.03
CA GLU A 353 30.06 -27.31 6.17
C GLU A 353 30.78 -27.48 4.83
N ASP A 354 30.23 -28.30 3.92
CA ASP A 354 30.77 -28.57 2.58
C ASP A 354 30.11 -27.73 1.47
N ALA A 355 29.22 -26.81 1.83
CA ALA A 355 28.59 -25.89 0.90
C ALA A 355 29.48 -24.67 0.59
N LEU A 356 29.30 -24.06 -0.58
CA LEU A 356 30.04 -22.86 -1.00
C LEU A 356 29.76 -21.65 -0.09
N GLY A 357 28.62 -21.63 0.56
CA GLY A 357 28.35 -20.87 1.78
C GLY A 357 27.45 -21.71 2.69
N PHE A 358 27.60 -21.58 4.00
CA PHE A 358 26.87 -22.42 4.95
C PHE A 358 25.35 -22.28 4.79
N GLY A 359 24.68 -23.42 4.62
CA GLY A 359 23.23 -23.57 4.64
C GLY A 359 22.83 -25.02 4.40
N THR A 360 21.68 -25.43 4.94
CA THR A 360 21.20 -26.82 4.86
C THR A 360 20.57 -27.14 3.51
N ARG A 361 20.26 -26.12 2.70
CA ARG A 361 19.71 -26.23 1.34
C ARG A 361 20.08 -25.03 0.44
N PRO A 362 20.11 -25.21 -0.89
CA PRO A 362 20.38 -24.12 -1.82
C PRO A 362 19.41 -22.94 -1.65
N GLY A 363 19.96 -21.73 -1.58
CA GLY A 363 19.19 -20.49 -1.55
C GLY A 363 18.77 -20.00 -0.16
N GLN A 364 19.06 -20.77 0.90
CA GLN A 364 18.78 -20.33 2.28
C GLN A 364 19.52 -19.01 2.62
N PHE A 365 19.03 -18.21 3.57
CA PHE A 365 19.69 -17.01 4.09
C PHE A 365 20.02 -15.90 3.06
N SER A 366 19.41 -15.94 1.88
CA SER A 366 19.64 -14.94 0.82
C SER A 366 19.04 -13.57 1.19
N PHE A 367 18.89 -12.70 0.20
CA PHE A 367 18.30 -11.38 0.38
C PHE A 367 17.46 -10.94 -0.83
N VAL A 368 16.62 -9.94 -0.62
CA VAL A 368 15.84 -9.25 -1.67
C VAL A 368 15.96 -7.73 -1.51
N VAL A 369 16.10 -7.02 -2.63
CA VAL A 369 15.96 -5.55 -2.67
C VAL A 369 14.55 -5.21 -3.12
N LEU A 370 13.83 -4.41 -2.35
CA LEU A 370 12.51 -3.87 -2.70
C LEU A 370 12.61 -2.36 -2.89
N SER A 371 11.94 -1.81 -3.91
CA SER A 371 12.00 -0.38 -4.22
C SER A 371 10.67 0.17 -4.75
N LYS A 372 10.38 1.41 -4.33
CA LYS A 372 9.34 2.26 -4.91
C LYS A 372 9.78 2.91 -6.22
N PHE A 373 11.09 2.96 -6.45
CA PHE A 373 11.69 3.53 -7.67
C PHE A 373 12.13 2.41 -8.63
N PRO A 374 12.14 2.66 -9.95
CA PRO A 374 12.57 1.68 -10.93
C PRO A 374 13.98 1.14 -10.66
N ILE A 375 14.16 -0.17 -10.78
CA ILE A 375 15.47 -0.82 -10.76
C ILE A 375 15.98 -0.91 -12.20
N ASP A 376 17.18 -0.40 -12.47
CA ASP A 376 17.85 -0.52 -13.76
C ASP A 376 18.46 -1.92 -13.91
N THR A 377 17.58 -2.88 -14.17
CA THR A 377 17.93 -4.31 -14.27
C THR A 377 18.99 -4.62 -15.34
N ALA A 378 19.12 -3.77 -16.36
CA ALA A 378 20.11 -3.96 -17.43
C ALA A 378 21.56 -3.70 -16.96
N ASN A 379 21.72 -2.90 -15.90
CA ASN A 379 23.02 -2.53 -15.35
C ASN A 379 23.30 -3.15 -13.96
N VAL A 380 22.48 -4.11 -13.54
CA VAL A 380 22.73 -4.89 -12.31
C VAL A 380 23.98 -5.76 -12.49
N ARG A 381 24.81 -5.81 -11.45
CA ARG A 381 25.98 -6.71 -11.39
C ARG A 381 25.90 -7.57 -10.15
N THR A 382 26.14 -8.87 -10.30
CA THR A 382 26.25 -9.82 -9.18
C THR A 382 27.63 -10.45 -9.16
N PHE A 383 28.09 -10.84 -7.99
CA PHE A 383 29.43 -11.39 -7.78
C PHE A 383 29.34 -12.71 -6.98
N GLN A 384 28.35 -13.53 -7.32
CA GLN A 384 28.14 -14.84 -6.71
C GLN A 384 29.35 -15.73 -6.95
N LYS A 385 29.86 -15.78 -8.19
CA LYS A 385 30.89 -16.73 -8.66
C LYS A 385 32.32 -16.20 -8.51
N PHE A 386 32.51 -14.99 -7.98
CA PHE A 386 33.84 -14.43 -7.74
C PHE A 386 34.61 -15.32 -6.74
N LEU A 387 35.82 -15.77 -7.10
CA LEU A 387 36.59 -16.75 -6.33
C LEU A 387 37.39 -16.07 -5.22
N TRP A 388 37.43 -16.67 -4.03
CA TRP A 388 38.15 -16.07 -2.89
C TRP A 388 39.65 -15.92 -3.17
N LYS A 389 40.27 -16.93 -3.79
CA LYS A 389 41.69 -16.89 -4.18
C LYS A 389 42.06 -15.80 -5.19
N ASP A 390 41.08 -15.25 -5.92
CA ASP A 390 41.34 -14.25 -6.96
C ASP A 390 41.41 -12.83 -6.37
N MET A 391 41.06 -12.68 -5.09
CA MET A 391 41.26 -11.46 -4.33
C MET A 391 42.76 -11.27 -3.98
N PRO A 392 43.38 -10.14 -4.36
CA PRO A 392 44.78 -9.89 -4.05
C PRO A 392 45.02 -9.87 -2.54
N GLY A 393 45.92 -10.74 -2.08
CA GLY A 393 46.23 -10.87 -0.66
C GLY A 393 45.08 -11.42 0.17
N ALA A 394 44.21 -12.27 -0.42
CA ALA A 394 43.14 -12.95 0.28
C ALA A 394 43.63 -13.58 1.60
N LEU A 395 42.85 -13.39 2.66
CA LEU A 395 43.09 -13.91 4.00
C LEU A 395 42.73 -15.40 4.09
N LEU A 396 43.27 -16.24 3.20
CA LEU A 396 43.04 -17.67 3.24
C LEU A 396 43.50 -18.27 4.59
N PRO A 397 42.72 -19.18 5.20
CA PRO A 397 43.06 -19.76 6.50
C PRO A 397 44.26 -20.72 6.42
N ASP A 398 45.02 -20.78 7.51
CA ASP A 398 46.16 -21.68 7.67
C ASP A 398 45.68 -23.01 8.26
N ASN A 399 46.24 -24.13 7.81
CA ASN A 399 46.03 -25.42 8.45
C ASN A 399 47.02 -25.61 9.60
N PRO A 400 46.56 -25.68 10.86
CA PRO A 400 47.46 -25.72 12.01
C PRO A 400 48.28 -27.02 12.13
N ASN A 401 47.93 -28.06 11.36
CA ASN A 401 48.60 -29.35 11.38
C ASN A 401 49.73 -29.49 10.35
N ILE A 402 49.85 -28.55 9.40
CA ILE A 402 50.92 -28.53 8.39
C ILE A 402 51.63 -27.19 8.39
N ALA A 403 52.88 -27.18 7.91
CA ALA A 403 53.66 -25.95 7.82
C ALA A 403 53.39 -25.26 6.48
N GLY A 404 52.63 -24.17 6.51
CA GLY A 404 52.32 -23.34 5.34
C GLY A 404 51.50 -22.12 5.73
N THR A 405 51.14 -21.32 4.72
CA THR A 405 50.28 -20.12 4.89
C THR A 405 49.18 -20.18 3.83
N GLY A 406 47.92 -19.98 4.21
CA GLY A 406 46.76 -20.07 3.34
C GLY A 406 46.55 -21.48 2.77
N ASP A 407 46.90 -22.51 3.53
CA ASP A 407 46.98 -23.91 3.10
C ASP A 407 45.87 -24.81 3.65
N TRP A 408 44.82 -24.23 4.23
CA TRP A 408 43.62 -24.97 4.63
C TRP A 408 42.90 -25.61 3.44
N TYR A 409 42.76 -24.87 2.34
CA TYR A 409 42.13 -25.35 1.11
C TYR A 409 43.19 -25.75 0.07
N SER A 410 42.95 -26.87 -0.60
CA SER A 410 43.69 -27.32 -1.76
C SER A 410 43.48 -26.42 -2.99
N ALA A 411 44.38 -26.54 -3.97
CA ALA A 411 44.24 -25.81 -5.23
C ALA A 411 42.97 -26.18 -6.00
N ALA A 412 42.43 -27.39 -5.81
CA ALA A 412 41.18 -27.82 -6.47
C ALA A 412 39.96 -27.16 -5.82
N GLU A 413 39.92 -27.09 -4.49
CA GLU A 413 38.88 -26.39 -3.73
C GLU A 413 38.86 -24.90 -4.05
N LEU A 414 40.02 -24.25 -4.06
CA LEU A 414 40.12 -22.82 -4.40
C LEU A 414 39.69 -22.50 -5.84
N ASN A 415 39.63 -23.47 -6.75
CA ASN A 415 39.09 -23.26 -8.11
C ASN A 415 37.56 -23.20 -8.15
N VAL A 416 36.87 -23.59 -7.07
CA VAL A 416 35.42 -23.53 -6.97
C VAL A 416 34.93 -22.65 -5.82
N PHE A 417 35.77 -22.41 -4.80
CA PHE A 417 35.36 -21.73 -3.59
C PHE A 417 35.23 -20.21 -3.78
N ARG A 418 34.02 -19.72 -3.55
CA ARG A 418 33.57 -18.37 -3.86
C ARG A 418 33.84 -17.45 -2.67
N LEU A 419 34.18 -16.19 -2.90
CA LEU A 419 34.33 -15.22 -1.81
C LEU A 419 32.99 -15.01 -1.09
N SER A 420 31.97 -14.58 -1.83
CA SER A 420 30.62 -14.36 -1.32
C SER A 420 30.06 -15.65 -0.69
N SER A 421 29.62 -15.60 0.55
CA SER A 421 28.91 -16.70 1.23
C SER A 421 27.45 -16.79 0.79
N LYS A 422 26.82 -15.65 0.51
CA LYS A 422 25.53 -15.52 -0.15
C LYS A 422 25.73 -14.98 -1.57
N ASN A 423 25.77 -13.65 -1.69
CA ASN A 423 26.08 -12.91 -2.92
C ASN A 423 26.51 -11.48 -2.55
N HIS A 424 27.24 -10.81 -3.44
CA HIS A 424 27.38 -9.36 -3.46
C HIS A 424 26.64 -8.86 -4.70
N ALA A 425 25.75 -7.88 -4.56
CA ALA A 425 24.98 -7.33 -5.67
C ALA A 425 25.07 -5.81 -5.72
N ASP A 426 25.38 -5.28 -6.90
CA ASP A 426 25.26 -3.86 -7.23
C ASP A 426 23.96 -3.66 -8.02
N VAL A 427 22.99 -3.00 -7.38
CA VAL A 427 21.62 -2.84 -7.89
C VAL A 427 21.32 -1.34 -8.08
N PRO A 428 21.41 -0.81 -9.32
CA PRO A 428 21.13 0.60 -9.55
C PRO A 428 19.61 0.88 -9.49
N VAL A 429 19.22 1.82 -8.64
CA VAL A 429 17.84 2.30 -8.46
C VAL A 429 17.72 3.72 -9.00
N LEU A 430 16.69 4.00 -9.80
CA LEU A 430 16.47 5.28 -10.49
C LEU A 430 15.61 6.23 -9.64
N VAL A 431 16.22 6.90 -8.66
CA VAL A 431 15.54 7.93 -7.86
C VAL A 431 15.38 9.19 -8.72
N ASN A 432 14.15 9.54 -9.10
CA ASN A 432 13.84 10.63 -10.04
C ASN A 432 14.66 10.55 -11.35
N GLY A 433 14.85 9.34 -11.88
CA GLY A 433 15.66 9.10 -13.09
C GLY A 433 17.18 9.21 -12.87
N THR A 434 17.64 9.48 -11.65
CA THR A 434 19.06 9.51 -11.29
C THR A 434 19.46 8.17 -10.65
N PRO A 435 20.48 7.47 -11.16
CA PRO A 435 20.92 6.21 -10.59
C PRO A 435 21.58 6.41 -9.21
N VAL A 436 21.15 5.58 -8.26
CA VAL A 436 21.76 5.34 -6.94
C VAL A 436 22.02 3.84 -6.81
N HIS A 437 23.28 3.46 -6.67
CA HIS A 437 23.69 2.05 -6.58
C HIS A 437 23.46 1.50 -5.18
N ILE A 438 22.61 0.49 -5.05
CA ILE A 438 22.39 -0.24 -3.81
C ILE A 438 23.38 -1.42 -3.79
N LEU A 439 24.43 -1.31 -2.98
CA LEU A 439 25.47 -2.33 -2.85
C LEU A 439 25.08 -3.28 -1.71
N ALA A 440 24.38 -4.35 -2.07
CA ALA A 440 23.75 -5.28 -1.15
C ALA A 440 24.63 -6.50 -0.86
N SER A 441 24.87 -6.79 0.42
CA SER A 441 25.56 -8.01 0.86
C SER A 441 24.96 -8.56 2.16
N HIS A 442 25.28 -9.84 2.42
CA HIS A 442 25.10 -10.50 3.71
C HIS A 442 26.28 -11.44 3.94
N PRO A 443 27.46 -10.92 4.34
CA PRO A 443 28.66 -11.73 4.58
C PRO A 443 28.44 -12.86 5.59
N THR A 444 29.38 -13.79 5.66
CA THR A 444 29.33 -14.89 6.62
C THR A 444 29.47 -14.34 8.05
N PRO A 445 28.73 -14.85 9.05
CA PRO A 445 29.02 -14.57 10.45
C PRO A 445 30.47 -14.95 10.77
N PRO A 446 31.26 -14.14 11.50
CA PRO A 446 32.70 -14.38 11.74
C PRO A 446 32.99 -15.48 12.77
N VAL A 447 31.96 -16.23 13.15
CA VAL A 447 32.00 -17.28 14.20
C VAL A 447 31.39 -18.57 13.64
N PHE A 448 31.21 -19.58 14.50
CA PHE A 448 30.71 -20.93 14.16
C PHE A 448 31.68 -21.80 13.33
N ASP A 449 32.97 -21.50 13.39
CA ASP A 449 34.03 -22.24 12.69
C ASP A 449 34.43 -23.55 13.35
N ASP A 450 34.22 -23.65 14.67
CA ASP A 450 34.78 -24.73 15.46
C ASP A 450 33.86 -25.96 15.50
N PRO A 451 34.43 -27.19 15.39
CA PRO A 451 33.68 -28.40 15.63
C PRO A 451 32.96 -28.38 16.97
N ALA A 452 31.77 -28.99 17.03
CA ALA A 452 31.14 -29.31 18.30
C ALA A 452 32.12 -30.11 19.19
N ALA A 453 32.14 -29.82 20.49
CA ALA A 453 33.08 -30.41 21.43
C ALA A 453 33.09 -31.95 21.36
N GLY A 454 34.25 -32.53 21.01
CA GLY A 454 34.44 -33.98 20.87
C GLY A 454 34.33 -34.53 19.44
N GLN A 455 34.08 -33.69 18.44
CA GLN A 455 34.21 -34.06 17.02
C GLN A 455 35.69 -34.22 16.60
N PRO A 456 36.00 -35.08 15.62
CA PRO A 456 37.37 -35.49 15.31
C PRO A 456 38.19 -34.51 14.44
N TRP A 457 37.61 -33.39 13.98
CA TRP A 457 38.29 -32.42 13.10
C TRP A 457 38.87 -31.20 13.83
N ILE A 458 39.61 -30.36 13.11
CA ILE A 458 40.56 -29.38 13.63
C ILE A 458 39.82 -28.14 14.18
N ALA A 459 40.00 -27.84 15.48
CA ALA A 459 39.48 -26.61 16.11
C ALA A 459 40.51 -25.47 16.10
N GLY A 460 40.03 -24.23 16.20
CA GLY A 460 40.83 -23.00 16.27
C GLY A 460 41.22 -22.42 14.92
N VAL A 461 40.52 -22.79 13.83
CA VAL A 461 40.74 -22.24 12.49
C VAL A 461 39.69 -21.18 12.20
N ASP A 462 40.09 -19.92 12.28
CA ASP A 462 39.25 -18.75 11.96
C ASP A 462 39.04 -18.63 10.44
N HIS A 463 38.17 -19.45 9.86
CA HIS A 463 37.90 -19.41 8.41
C HIS A 463 36.81 -18.38 8.07
N ASN A 464 35.76 -18.29 8.87
CA ASN A 464 34.64 -17.38 8.72
C ASN A 464 35.01 -15.95 9.07
N GLY A 465 35.74 -15.67 10.15
CA GLY A 465 36.17 -14.31 10.47
C GLY A 465 37.09 -13.75 9.38
N ARG A 466 38.01 -14.56 8.87
CA ARG A 466 38.85 -14.21 7.71
C ARG A 466 38.05 -13.97 6.43
N ARG A 467 37.10 -14.86 6.11
CA ARG A 467 36.24 -14.72 4.94
C ARG A 467 35.34 -13.48 5.03
N ASN A 468 34.70 -13.27 6.18
CA ASN A 468 33.89 -12.07 6.48
C ASN A 468 34.70 -10.78 6.25
N SER A 469 35.95 -10.75 6.73
CA SER A 469 36.84 -9.61 6.54
C SER A 469 37.12 -9.30 5.07
N ASP A 470 37.34 -10.33 4.24
CA ASP A 470 37.53 -10.18 2.79
C ASP A 470 36.22 -9.89 2.03
N GLU A 471 35.07 -10.42 2.47
CA GLU A 471 33.74 -10.07 1.94
C GLU A 471 33.45 -8.59 2.18
N ILE A 472 33.73 -8.05 3.37
CA ILE A 472 33.58 -6.61 3.65
C ILE A 472 34.59 -5.79 2.83
N ARG A 473 35.84 -6.26 2.73
CA ARG A 473 36.88 -5.60 1.92
C ARG A 473 36.48 -5.53 0.44
N PHE A 474 35.75 -6.51 -0.08
CA PHE A 474 35.23 -6.48 -1.45
C PHE A 474 34.54 -5.15 -1.76
N TRP A 475 33.66 -4.66 -0.88
CA TRP A 475 33.01 -3.36 -1.09
C TRP A 475 33.97 -2.18 -0.99
N SER A 476 34.93 -2.22 -0.07
CA SER A 476 35.95 -1.17 0.06
C SER A 476 36.77 -1.05 -1.22
N ASP A 477 37.17 -2.18 -1.80
CA ASP A 477 37.90 -2.23 -3.07
C ASP A 477 36.97 -1.84 -4.24
N TYR A 478 35.72 -2.31 -4.26
CA TYR A 478 34.73 -2.05 -5.33
C TYR A 478 34.40 -0.56 -5.50
N VAL A 479 34.24 0.20 -4.42
CA VAL A 479 33.96 1.64 -4.48
C VAL A 479 35.22 2.49 -4.67
N ASN A 480 36.39 1.86 -4.70
CA ASN A 480 37.68 2.50 -4.93
C ASN A 480 38.22 2.14 -6.34
N PRO A 481 38.12 3.05 -7.33
CA PRO A 481 38.62 2.80 -8.69
C PRO A 481 40.09 2.39 -8.78
N SER A 482 40.91 2.70 -7.77
CA SER A 482 42.34 2.34 -7.75
C SER A 482 42.62 0.92 -7.25
N ALA A 483 41.65 0.27 -6.61
CA ALA A 483 41.78 -1.06 -6.01
C ALA A 483 40.92 -2.13 -6.70
N SER A 484 39.86 -1.73 -7.42
CA SER A 484 38.84 -2.65 -7.94
C SER A 484 39.19 -3.45 -9.19
N SER A 485 40.37 -3.26 -9.80
CA SER A 485 40.68 -3.81 -11.13
C SER A 485 40.63 -5.34 -11.25
N TYR A 486 40.68 -6.05 -10.12
CA TYR A 486 40.65 -7.51 -10.06
C TYR A 486 39.21 -8.08 -10.00
N ILE A 487 38.21 -7.23 -9.76
CA ILE A 487 36.82 -7.65 -9.56
C ILE A 487 36.15 -7.93 -10.91
N TYR A 488 35.51 -9.09 -11.05
CA TYR A 488 34.71 -9.49 -12.20
C TYR A 488 33.35 -10.01 -11.74
N ASP A 489 32.30 -9.71 -12.51
CA ASP A 489 30.92 -10.13 -12.21
C ASP A 489 30.56 -11.50 -12.81
N ASP A 490 29.31 -11.93 -12.57
CA ASP A 490 28.79 -13.24 -13.01
C ASP A 490 28.39 -13.32 -14.49
N SER A 491 28.61 -12.26 -15.29
CA SER A 491 28.13 -12.22 -16.67
C SER A 491 28.77 -13.31 -17.56
N GLU A 492 27.93 -14.07 -18.26
CA GLU A 492 28.37 -15.17 -19.14
C GLU A 492 28.90 -14.68 -20.51
N THR A 493 28.68 -13.41 -20.83
CA THR A 493 29.26 -12.75 -22.01
C THR A 493 30.53 -12.03 -21.59
N PRO A 494 31.67 -12.22 -22.27
CA PRO A 494 32.89 -11.47 -22.00
C PRO A 494 32.69 -10.02 -22.45
N THR A 495 32.00 -9.24 -21.65
CA THR A 495 32.11 -7.79 -21.70
C THR A 495 33.28 -7.39 -20.81
N THR A 496 33.88 -6.27 -21.14
CA THR A 496 35.03 -5.66 -20.48
C THR A 496 34.76 -5.16 -19.05
N ALA A 497 33.75 -5.70 -18.34
CA ALA A 497 33.28 -5.22 -17.03
C ALA A 497 34.12 -5.74 -15.85
N SER A 498 35.44 -5.84 -16.02
CA SER A 498 36.35 -5.95 -14.88
C SER A 498 36.52 -4.58 -14.23
N GLY A 499 36.44 -4.50 -12.91
CA GLY A 499 36.51 -3.24 -12.18
C GLY A 499 35.27 -2.97 -11.33
N GLY A 500 35.41 -1.96 -10.47
CA GLY A 500 34.38 -1.50 -9.56
C GLY A 500 33.64 -0.26 -10.05
N LEU A 501 33.03 0.48 -9.13
CA LEU A 501 32.33 1.72 -9.47
C LEU A 501 33.31 2.79 -9.95
N PRO A 502 32.94 3.59 -10.98
CA PRO A 502 33.66 4.79 -11.33
C PRO A 502 33.71 5.80 -10.15
N ALA A 503 34.70 6.68 -10.18
CA ALA A 503 34.70 7.84 -9.29
C ALA A 503 33.43 8.68 -9.49
N ASN A 504 32.96 9.35 -8.43
CA ASN A 504 31.75 10.18 -8.44
C ASN A 504 30.46 9.41 -8.77
N THR A 505 30.33 8.20 -8.22
CA THR A 505 29.10 7.41 -8.28
C THR A 505 28.30 7.57 -6.99
N ARG A 506 26.97 7.65 -7.09
CA ARG A 506 26.07 7.63 -5.93
C ARG A 506 25.84 6.18 -5.53
N PHE A 507 26.11 5.83 -4.29
CA PHE A 507 25.86 4.48 -3.79
C PHE A 507 25.46 4.47 -2.32
N VAL A 508 24.83 3.38 -1.88
CA VAL A 508 24.65 3.02 -0.48
C VAL A 508 25.10 1.58 -0.29
N ILE A 509 26.12 1.34 0.53
CA ILE A 509 26.47 -0.02 0.97
C ILE A 509 25.51 -0.41 2.08
N CYS A 510 24.79 -1.51 1.92
CA CYS A 510 23.78 -1.94 2.88
C CYS A 510 23.75 -3.44 3.09
N GLY A 511 23.37 -3.84 4.31
CA GLY A 511 23.17 -5.22 4.70
C GLY A 511 23.63 -5.51 6.12
N ASP A 512 23.28 -6.69 6.60
CA ASP A 512 23.94 -7.34 7.73
C ASP A 512 25.38 -7.71 7.33
N GLN A 513 26.35 -6.91 7.79
CA GLN A 513 27.78 -7.13 7.54
C GLN A 513 28.39 -8.13 8.54
N ASN A 514 27.65 -8.56 9.55
CA ASN A 514 28.12 -9.48 10.58
C ASN A 514 29.42 -9.01 11.27
N ALA A 515 29.65 -7.70 11.33
CA ALA A 515 30.89 -7.15 11.88
C ALA A 515 30.67 -5.88 12.67
N ASP A 516 31.03 -5.96 13.94
CA ASP A 516 31.03 -4.84 14.88
C ASP A 516 32.40 -4.15 14.90
N ASN A 517 32.41 -2.85 15.21
CA ASN A 517 33.63 -2.05 15.25
C ASN A 517 34.53 -2.36 16.46
N ASN A 518 33.95 -2.73 17.61
CA ASN A 518 34.62 -2.76 18.91
C ASN A 518 34.27 -3.97 19.79
N GLU A 519 33.08 -4.56 19.65
CA GLU A 519 32.45 -5.45 20.64
C GLU A 519 32.17 -6.87 20.12
N GLY A 520 32.47 -7.15 18.85
CA GLY A 520 32.28 -8.45 18.20
C GLY A 520 33.56 -9.26 17.97
N ASP A 521 33.39 -10.49 17.47
CA ASP A 521 34.47 -11.47 17.23
C ASP A 521 35.11 -11.36 15.83
N SER A 522 34.83 -10.29 15.08
CA SER A 522 35.32 -10.12 13.71
C SER A 522 36.85 -9.96 13.62
N THR A 523 37.45 -10.54 12.58
CA THR A 523 38.89 -10.41 12.30
C THR A 523 39.23 -8.99 11.82
N ASP A 524 39.95 -8.23 12.66
CA ASP A 524 40.42 -6.87 12.33
C ASP A 524 41.25 -6.87 11.02
N PRO A 525 41.00 -5.95 10.05
CA PRO A 525 40.19 -4.73 10.18
C PRO A 525 38.70 -4.83 9.80
N ALA A 526 38.12 -5.98 9.45
CA ALA A 526 36.71 -6.21 9.06
C ALA A 526 35.91 -4.93 8.68
N ILE A 527 34.95 -4.51 9.50
CA ILE A 527 34.08 -3.34 9.23
C ILE A 527 34.82 -1.99 9.22
N LYS A 528 35.95 -1.86 9.91
CA LYS A 528 36.76 -0.62 9.92
C LYS A 528 37.32 -0.26 8.55
N GLN A 529 37.36 -1.23 7.63
CA GLN A 529 37.68 -1.00 6.22
C GLN A 529 36.64 -0.12 5.50
N LEU A 530 35.40 -0.08 6.01
CA LEU A 530 34.32 0.78 5.50
C LEU A 530 34.07 2.00 6.39
N ILE A 531 34.11 1.86 7.73
CA ILE A 531 33.72 2.93 8.67
C ILE A 531 34.88 3.65 9.37
N GLY A 532 36.06 3.04 9.44
CA GLY A 532 37.20 3.52 10.24
C GLY A 532 38.23 4.31 9.43
N GLY A 533 38.06 4.42 8.11
CA GLY A 533 39.01 5.09 7.21
C GLY A 533 40.41 4.50 7.29
N ILE A 534 40.54 3.17 7.34
CA ILE A 534 41.83 2.52 7.48
C ILE A 534 42.72 2.80 6.26
N ALA A 535 43.74 3.63 6.52
CA ALA A 535 45.03 3.49 5.91
C ALA A 535 45.67 2.20 6.45
N THR A 536 45.83 1.18 5.61
CA THR A 536 46.83 0.13 5.88
C THR A 536 47.87 0.10 4.75
N VAL A 537 49.13 0.15 5.18
CA VAL A 537 50.37 0.09 4.39
C VAL A 537 50.66 1.31 3.50
N GLY A 538 50.77 2.50 4.12
CA GLY A 538 51.58 3.60 3.56
C GLY A 538 50.96 4.46 2.44
N GLY A 539 49.63 4.46 2.28
CA GLY A 539 48.91 5.26 1.28
C GLY A 539 48.02 6.37 1.90
N ALA A 540 47.79 7.43 1.13
CA ALA A 540 46.95 8.59 1.45
C ALA A 540 45.45 8.22 1.64
N PRO A 541 44.60 9.13 2.17
CA PRO A 541 43.17 8.89 2.37
C PRO A 541 42.45 8.48 1.07
N ILE A 542 41.51 7.54 1.15
CA ILE A 542 40.70 7.06 0.02
C ILE A 542 39.75 8.18 -0.44
N PRO A 543 39.81 8.65 -1.70
CA PRO A 543 39.01 9.78 -2.19
C PRO A 543 37.49 9.54 -2.28
N ALA A 544 37.05 8.29 -2.20
CA ALA A 544 35.66 7.85 -2.39
C ALA A 544 35.06 7.18 -1.13
N ASN A 545 35.44 7.65 0.06
CA ASN A 545 34.90 7.13 1.31
C ASN A 545 33.37 7.29 1.34
N PRO A 546 32.57 6.30 1.79
CA PRO A 546 31.22 6.57 2.27
C PRO A 546 31.26 7.68 3.33
N GLN A 547 30.19 8.46 3.45
CA GLN A 547 30.01 9.35 4.58
C GLN A 547 29.89 8.47 5.82
N VAL A 548 30.99 8.31 6.55
CA VAL A 548 30.93 7.91 7.95
C VAL A 548 30.33 9.11 8.67
N ASN A 549 29.01 9.12 8.74
CA ASN A 549 28.30 10.26 9.29
C ASN A 549 28.67 10.36 10.77
N SER A 550 29.11 11.54 11.20
CA SER A 550 29.28 11.88 12.61
C SER A 550 27.93 11.98 13.36
N VAL A 551 26.85 11.44 12.77
CA VAL A 551 25.45 11.55 13.19
C VAL A 551 24.78 10.19 12.98
N PHE A 552 25.30 9.15 13.61
CA PHE A 552 24.49 8.02 14.06
C PHE A 552 23.91 8.46 15.41
N LEU A 553 22.71 9.04 15.42
CA LEU A 553 21.98 9.33 16.65
C LEU A 553 20.82 8.34 16.77
N PRO A 554 20.57 7.76 17.96
CA PRO A 554 19.50 6.79 18.16
C PRO A 554 18.14 7.45 17.92
N GLY A 555 17.33 6.87 17.04
CA GLY A 555 15.92 7.22 16.88
C GLY A 555 15.03 6.15 17.48
N GLY A 556 14.60 6.32 18.74
CA GLY A 556 13.34 5.73 19.20
C GLY A 556 13.32 4.88 20.48
N GLY A 557 14.44 4.48 21.08
CA GLY A 557 14.40 3.63 22.28
C GLY A 557 15.76 3.27 22.89
N SER A 558 15.76 2.72 24.10
CA SER A 558 16.95 2.34 24.86
C SER A 558 17.41 0.91 24.55
N GLY A 559 18.21 0.75 23.48
CA GLY A 559 19.11 -0.41 23.33
C GLY A 559 20.25 -0.38 24.37
N PRO A 560 21.06 -1.45 24.49
CA PRO A 560 22.21 -1.49 25.40
C PRO A 560 23.20 -0.35 25.11
N GLN A 561 23.45 -0.06 23.82
CA GLN A 561 24.11 1.14 23.30
C GLN A 561 23.31 1.80 22.14
N PRO A 562 23.52 3.12 21.87
CA PRO A 562 22.79 3.89 20.87
C PRO A 562 22.92 3.43 19.40
N ASP A 563 23.97 2.70 19.07
CA ASP A 563 24.29 2.27 17.70
C ASP A 563 24.20 0.76 17.49
N ASP A 564 23.76 0.01 18.50
CA ASP A 564 23.45 -1.42 18.37
C ASP A 564 22.32 -1.63 17.37
N THR A 565 22.47 -2.65 16.52
CA THR A 565 21.50 -3.05 15.52
C THR A 565 20.97 -4.46 15.74
N ALA A 566 21.57 -5.22 16.66
CA ALA A 566 21.12 -6.54 17.04
C ALA A 566 21.15 -6.74 18.57
N ALA A 567 20.27 -7.61 19.07
CA ALA A 567 20.05 -7.82 20.49
C ALA A 567 20.89 -8.98 21.09
N PHE A 568 21.56 -9.77 20.26
CA PHE A 568 22.43 -10.85 20.72
C PHE A 568 23.76 -10.33 21.29
N SER A 569 24.47 -11.17 22.04
CA SER A 569 25.77 -10.87 22.65
C SER A 569 25.82 -9.62 23.55
N GLY A 570 24.67 -9.15 24.05
CA GLY A 570 24.58 -7.96 24.90
C GLY A 570 24.39 -6.64 24.14
N GLY A 571 24.15 -6.69 22.83
CA GLY A 571 24.05 -5.54 21.92
C GLY A 571 25.28 -5.45 21.03
N VAL A 572 25.11 -5.51 19.72
CA VAL A 572 26.17 -5.29 18.73
C VAL A 572 25.64 -4.57 17.49
N ARG A 573 26.52 -3.90 16.76
CA ARG A 573 26.23 -3.24 15.48
C ARG A 573 26.76 -4.08 14.32
N VAL A 574 25.85 -4.82 13.69
CA VAL A 574 26.17 -5.71 12.55
C VAL A 574 25.48 -5.30 11.26
N ASP A 575 24.41 -4.50 11.34
CA ASP A 575 23.64 -4.01 10.19
C ASP A 575 24.06 -2.58 9.82
N TYR A 576 24.25 -2.33 8.52
CA TYR A 576 24.78 -1.05 8.05
C TYR A 576 24.01 -0.52 6.85
N ALA A 577 23.87 0.81 6.79
CA ALA A 577 23.56 1.57 5.59
C ALA A 577 24.58 2.72 5.50
N LEU A 578 25.43 2.72 4.47
CA LEU A 578 26.59 3.60 4.33
C LEU A 578 26.55 4.31 2.97
N PRO A 579 26.09 5.58 2.91
CA PRO A 579 25.93 6.30 1.66
C PRO A 579 27.25 6.90 1.18
N SER A 580 27.40 7.08 -0.13
CA SER A 580 28.55 7.76 -0.74
C SER A 580 28.62 9.24 -0.34
N THR A 581 29.83 9.79 -0.28
CA THR A 581 30.05 11.24 -0.14
C THR A 581 29.64 12.05 -1.35
N PHE A 582 29.59 11.42 -2.52
CA PHE A 582 29.21 12.08 -3.76
C PHE A 582 27.70 11.99 -3.99
N GLY A 583 27.06 13.12 -4.29
CA GLY A 583 25.71 13.17 -4.84
C GLY A 583 24.58 12.77 -3.89
N LEU A 584 24.87 12.50 -2.61
CA LEU A 584 23.93 12.18 -1.55
C LEU A 584 24.20 13.04 -0.31
N ALA A 585 23.15 13.60 0.29
CA ALA A 585 23.18 14.20 1.62
C ALA A 585 22.40 13.32 2.59
N VAL A 586 22.92 13.13 3.80
CA VAL A 586 22.21 12.43 4.87
C VAL A 586 21.46 13.44 5.72
N ASN A 587 20.14 13.38 5.69
CA ASN A 587 19.27 14.28 6.47
C ASN A 587 19.08 13.77 7.89
N SER A 588 18.89 12.46 8.04
CA SER A 588 18.80 11.76 9.31
C SER A 588 19.00 10.25 9.13
N GLY A 589 19.16 9.52 10.22
CA GLY A 589 19.24 8.06 10.22
C GLY A 589 19.07 7.52 11.63
N ALA A 590 18.61 6.28 11.75
CA ALA A 590 18.38 5.62 13.04
C ALA A 590 18.34 4.10 12.90
N VAL A 591 18.38 3.44 14.06
CA VAL A 591 18.00 2.03 14.24
C VAL A 591 16.61 2.01 14.85
N PHE A 592 15.69 1.26 14.25
CA PHE A 592 14.34 1.12 14.76
C PHE A 592 14.27 0.14 15.94
N TRP A 593 14.30 0.68 17.15
CA TRP A 593 14.03 -0.04 18.39
C TRP A 593 12.56 0.17 18.82
N PRO A 594 11.78 -0.89 19.09
CA PRO A 594 10.38 -0.75 19.47
C PRO A 594 10.25 -0.15 20.88
N PRO A 595 9.13 0.56 21.18
CA PRO A 595 8.85 1.03 22.53
C PRO A 595 8.67 -0.15 23.51
N THR A 596 9.11 0.01 24.77
CA THR A 596 8.96 -1.02 25.82
C THR A 596 7.53 -1.17 26.39
N VAL A 597 6.51 -0.71 25.67
CA VAL A 597 5.11 -0.77 26.12
C VAL A 597 4.47 -2.05 25.58
N ALA A 598 3.94 -2.90 26.49
CA ALA A 598 3.25 -4.14 26.14
C ALA A 598 2.06 -3.87 25.20
N GLY A 599 1.98 -4.59 24.08
CA GLY A 599 0.98 -4.40 23.02
C GLY A 599 1.37 -3.39 21.92
N SER A 600 2.54 -2.75 22.02
CA SER A 600 3.15 -2.01 20.90
C SER A 600 3.92 -2.97 19.96
N ILE A 601 4.59 -2.46 18.92
CA ILE A 601 5.35 -3.25 17.93
C ILE A 601 6.49 -4.12 18.52
N SER A 602 6.63 -4.19 19.85
CA SER A 602 7.56 -5.04 20.59
C SER A 602 7.43 -6.54 20.29
N ASP A 603 6.22 -7.01 19.98
CA ASP A 603 6.01 -8.44 19.68
C ASP A 603 6.63 -8.82 18.33
N ALA A 604 6.74 -7.84 17.41
CA ALA A 604 7.29 -8.05 16.08
C ALA A 604 8.81 -8.25 16.07
N THR A 605 9.53 -7.62 16.99
CA THR A 605 10.99 -7.76 17.13
C THR A 605 11.41 -8.95 17.99
N SER A 606 10.47 -9.81 18.40
CA SER A 606 10.79 -11.12 18.97
C SER A 606 11.04 -12.17 17.89
N GLN A 607 10.72 -11.84 16.64
CA GLN A 607 10.74 -12.76 15.49
C GLN A 607 12.05 -12.72 14.70
N THR A 608 12.90 -11.73 15.01
CA THR A 608 14.29 -11.62 14.58
C THR A 608 15.06 -10.92 15.69
N ASP A 609 16.33 -11.25 15.87
CA ASP A 609 17.25 -10.62 16.82
C ASP A 609 17.97 -9.39 16.24
N HIS A 610 17.64 -8.99 15.01
CA HIS A 610 18.11 -7.77 14.36
C HIS A 610 17.06 -6.66 14.33
N HIS A 611 17.49 -5.43 14.09
CA HIS A 611 16.66 -4.24 14.02
C HIS A 611 16.92 -3.45 12.74
N MET A 612 15.85 -2.91 12.15
CA MET A 612 15.95 -2.16 10.90
C MET A 612 16.83 -0.92 11.06
N VAL A 613 17.78 -0.75 10.15
CA VAL A 613 18.63 0.45 10.04
C VAL A 613 18.18 1.26 8.83
N PHE A 614 17.96 2.56 8.99
CA PHE A 614 17.53 3.41 7.88
C PHE A 614 18.21 4.78 7.86
N LEU A 615 18.23 5.37 6.66
CA LEU A 615 18.70 6.71 6.37
C LEU A 615 17.64 7.47 5.56
N ASN A 616 17.38 8.71 5.93
CA ASN A 616 16.70 9.67 5.07
C ASN A 616 17.77 10.47 4.31
N LEU A 617 17.75 10.37 2.99
CA LEU A 617 18.76 10.89 2.08
C LEU A 617 18.15 11.94 1.14
N SER A 618 18.97 12.85 0.62
CA SER A 618 18.62 13.71 -0.53
C SER A 618 19.63 13.56 -1.65
N LEU A 619 19.17 13.55 -2.90
CA LEU A 619 20.03 13.75 -4.07
C LEU A 619 20.61 15.17 -4.07
N THR A 620 21.93 15.30 -4.13
CA THR A 620 22.63 16.59 -4.24
C THR A 620 23.21 16.80 -5.63
N GLY A 621 23.26 18.07 -6.06
CA GLY A 621 23.78 18.46 -7.37
C GLY A 621 22.95 17.93 -8.55
N VAL A 622 21.77 17.38 -8.28
CA VAL A 622 20.79 17.00 -9.29
C VAL A 622 19.80 18.15 -9.40
N GLN A 623 19.82 18.83 -10.54
CA GLN A 623 18.64 19.59 -10.93
C GLN A 623 17.60 18.56 -11.27
N LEU A 624 16.46 18.54 -10.56
CA LEU A 624 15.33 17.73 -10.98
C LEU A 624 15.14 17.97 -12.49
N PRO A 625 14.85 16.94 -13.30
CA PRO A 625 14.65 17.13 -14.72
C PRO A 625 13.68 18.30 -14.93
N PRO A 626 13.73 19.03 -16.06
CA PRO A 626 12.89 20.22 -16.36
C PRO A 626 11.36 20.00 -16.30
N SER A 627 10.95 18.87 -15.73
CA SER A 627 9.79 18.05 -15.94
C SER A 627 9.07 17.73 -14.60
N THR A 628 9.55 18.26 -13.46
CA THR A 628 8.93 18.10 -12.14
C THR A 628 8.43 19.40 -11.52
N ASP A 629 8.74 20.55 -12.13
CA ASP A 629 8.11 21.80 -11.73
C ASP A 629 6.77 21.95 -12.46
N LEU A 630 5.75 21.28 -11.90
CA LEU A 630 4.37 21.35 -12.39
C LEU A 630 3.86 22.79 -12.43
N ALA A 631 4.37 23.69 -11.57
CA ALA A 631 4.04 25.10 -11.59
C ALA A 631 4.50 25.79 -12.88
N THR A 632 5.71 25.46 -13.34
CA THR A 632 6.23 25.95 -14.63
C THR A 632 5.54 25.28 -15.80
N TYR A 633 5.35 23.95 -15.75
CA TYR A 633 4.73 23.18 -16.84
C TYR A 633 3.30 23.66 -17.15
N TYR A 634 2.47 23.86 -16.12
CA TYR A 634 1.09 24.34 -16.28
C TYR A 634 0.94 25.86 -16.15
N ALA A 635 2.02 26.64 -16.14
CA ALA A 635 1.96 28.10 -16.00
C ALA A 635 0.97 28.78 -16.98
N PRO A 636 0.83 28.37 -18.26
CA PRO A 636 -0.15 28.96 -19.18
C PRO A 636 -1.61 28.73 -18.79
N ALA A 637 -1.90 27.73 -17.95
CA ALA A 637 -3.24 27.42 -17.44
C ALA A 637 -3.61 28.23 -16.19
N SER A 638 -2.66 28.97 -15.59
CA SER A 638 -2.86 29.66 -14.32
C SER A 638 -3.98 30.70 -14.39
N GLY A 639 -4.95 30.60 -13.47
CA GLY A 639 -6.07 31.55 -13.34
C GLY A 639 -7.14 31.43 -14.44
N LEU A 640 -7.08 30.41 -15.30
CA LEU A 640 -8.07 30.18 -16.36
C LEU A 640 -9.15 29.19 -15.89
N ALA A 641 -10.35 29.30 -16.46
CA ALA A 641 -11.44 28.32 -16.30
C ALA A 641 -12.27 28.21 -17.60
N GLY A 642 -13.06 27.14 -17.74
CA GLY A 642 -13.91 26.90 -18.91
C GLY A 642 -13.11 26.76 -20.22
N THR A 643 -13.67 27.26 -21.32
CA THR A 643 -13.02 27.18 -22.65
C THR A 643 -11.61 27.77 -22.70
N PRO A 644 -11.30 28.93 -22.08
CA PRO A 644 -9.91 29.41 -21.97
C PRO A 644 -8.95 28.40 -21.34
N LEU A 645 -9.36 27.74 -20.26
CA LEU A 645 -8.55 26.71 -19.60
C LEU A 645 -8.41 25.46 -20.48
N MET A 646 -9.49 25.03 -21.13
CA MET A 646 -9.47 23.91 -22.08
C MET A 646 -8.42 24.13 -23.18
N ASN A 647 -8.45 25.30 -23.81
CA ASN A 647 -7.52 25.65 -24.89
C ASN A 647 -6.07 25.75 -24.40
N ALA A 648 -5.86 26.29 -23.19
CA ALA A 648 -4.53 26.38 -22.59
C ALA A 648 -3.98 24.99 -22.27
N LEU A 649 -4.79 24.11 -21.67
CA LEU A 649 -4.40 22.73 -21.38
C LEU A 649 -4.13 21.95 -22.67
N HIS A 650 -5.00 22.04 -23.67
CA HIS A 650 -4.77 21.47 -25.00
C HIS A 650 -3.40 21.91 -25.54
N SER A 651 -3.11 23.21 -25.56
CA SER A 651 -1.83 23.74 -26.05
C SER A 651 -0.62 23.29 -25.22
N ILE A 652 -0.80 22.96 -23.93
CA ILE A 652 0.28 22.46 -23.06
C ILE A 652 0.59 20.99 -23.36
N ILE A 653 -0.43 20.20 -23.72
CA ILE A 653 -0.31 18.75 -23.91
C ILE A 653 -0.27 18.33 -25.38
N ASP A 654 -0.41 19.28 -26.31
CA ASP A 654 -0.25 19.07 -27.76
C ASP A 654 1.20 18.70 -28.16
N ASP A 655 1.38 18.37 -29.45
CA ASP A 655 2.68 18.12 -30.09
C ASP A 655 3.58 17.13 -29.34
N HIS A 656 2.96 16.16 -28.65
CA HIS A 656 3.69 15.11 -27.99
C HIS A 656 4.41 14.22 -29.00
N THR A 657 5.48 13.58 -28.55
CA THR A 657 6.20 12.60 -29.36
C THR A 657 5.36 11.34 -29.51
N ILE A 658 5.17 10.89 -30.75
CA ILE A 658 4.44 9.66 -31.04
C ILE A 658 5.35 8.46 -30.77
N VAL A 659 4.96 7.61 -29.83
CA VAL A 659 5.57 6.29 -29.62
C VAL A 659 4.98 5.34 -30.67
N ASP A 660 5.83 4.70 -31.48
CA ASP A 660 5.35 3.74 -32.48
C ASP A 660 4.52 2.64 -31.79
N TYR A 661 3.31 2.39 -32.31
CA TYR A 661 2.37 1.42 -31.75
C TYR A 661 2.97 0.01 -31.59
N ASN A 662 3.95 -0.36 -32.42
CA ASN A 662 4.66 -1.63 -32.33
C ASN A 662 5.59 -1.74 -31.11
N ASN A 663 5.93 -0.63 -30.47
CA ASN A 663 6.78 -0.59 -29.27
C ASN A 663 5.97 -0.38 -27.99
N VAL A 664 4.66 -0.10 -28.08
CA VAL A 664 3.84 0.26 -26.92
C VAL A 664 3.76 -0.86 -25.89
N ASP A 665 3.70 -2.13 -26.31
CA ASP A 665 3.71 -3.27 -25.38
C ASP A 665 5.01 -3.37 -24.58
N GLU A 666 6.16 -3.13 -25.21
CA GLU A 666 7.44 -3.10 -24.49
C GLU A 666 7.49 -1.94 -23.50
N VAL A 667 6.97 -0.77 -23.88
CA VAL A 667 6.87 0.41 -23.02
C VAL A 667 5.95 0.13 -21.82
N MET A 668 4.77 -0.45 -22.05
CA MET A 668 3.82 -0.88 -21.01
C MET A 668 4.43 -1.86 -20.02
N GLN A 669 5.25 -2.80 -20.48
CA GLN A 669 5.95 -3.74 -19.59
C GLN A 669 6.91 -3.06 -18.61
N VAL A 670 7.26 -1.80 -18.84
CA VAL A 670 8.04 -0.97 -17.92
C VAL A 670 7.15 -0.04 -17.11
N ILE A 671 6.29 0.77 -17.75
CA ILE A 671 5.48 1.80 -17.07
C ILE A 671 4.34 1.22 -16.22
N ASP A 672 3.86 0.01 -16.57
CA ASP A 672 2.78 -0.70 -15.88
C ASP A 672 3.32 -1.96 -15.15
N ALA A 673 4.62 -2.03 -14.87
CA ALA A 673 5.25 -3.17 -14.21
C ALA A 673 4.72 -3.37 -12.77
N ALA A 674 4.23 -4.57 -12.46
CA ALA A 674 3.88 -4.98 -11.10
C ALA A 674 5.07 -5.66 -10.37
N SER A 675 5.97 -6.24 -11.14
CA SER A 675 7.24 -6.82 -10.68
C SER A 675 8.25 -6.88 -11.82
N ALA A 676 9.41 -7.52 -11.60
CA ALA A 676 10.37 -7.81 -12.66
C ALA A 676 9.74 -8.64 -13.81
N SER A 677 8.88 -9.62 -13.47
CA SER A 677 8.27 -10.56 -14.42
C SER A 677 6.83 -10.25 -14.79
N ASP A 678 6.10 -9.51 -13.95
CA ASP A 678 4.64 -9.37 -14.06
C ASP A 678 4.24 -7.91 -14.38
N ILE A 679 3.09 -7.75 -15.03
CA ILE A 679 2.48 -6.47 -15.43
C ILE A 679 1.10 -6.30 -14.77
N ARG A 680 0.78 -5.07 -14.34
CA ARG A 680 -0.53 -4.71 -13.77
C ARG A 680 -1.56 -4.57 -14.88
N LEU A 681 -2.75 -5.12 -14.66
CA LEU A 681 -3.85 -5.06 -15.63
C LEU A 681 -4.94 -4.09 -15.18
N ILE A 682 -5.53 -3.37 -16.13
CA ILE A 682 -6.75 -2.57 -15.93
C ILE A 682 -8.00 -3.46 -16.04
N TYR A 683 -9.04 -3.10 -15.29
CA TYR A 683 -10.28 -3.86 -15.08
C TYR A 683 -10.09 -5.21 -14.40
N SER A 684 -8.88 -5.50 -13.94
CA SER A 684 -8.57 -6.74 -13.28
C SER A 684 -7.82 -6.51 -12.00
N ASN A 685 -8.29 -7.13 -10.91
CA ASN A 685 -7.52 -7.23 -9.69
C ASN A 685 -6.46 -8.34 -9.80
N ALA A 686 -5.63 -8.28 -10.86
CA ALA A 686 -4.68 -9.31 -11.20
C ALA A 686 -3.46 -8.76 -11.96
N ASN A 687 -2.36 -9.49 -11.85
CA ASN A 687 -1.14 -9.28 -12.62
C ASN A 687 -0.90 -10.51 -13.50
N LEU A 688 -0.41 -10.31 -14.73
CA LEU A 688 0.00 -11.40 -15.62
C LEU A 688 1.48 -11.31 -15.97
N PRO A 689 2.13 -12.39 -16.42
CA PRO A 689 3.50 -12.33 -16.90
C PRO A 689 3.64 -11.35 -18.06
N LYS A 690 4.69 -10.52 -18.05
CA LYS A 690 5.03 -9.63 -19.18
C LYS A 690 5.13 -10.39 -20.50
N THR A 691 5.63 -11.63 -20.44
CA THR A 691 5.78 -12.53 -21.59
C THR A 691 4.46 -13.10 -22.13
N SER A 692 3.32 -12.96 -21.44
CA SER A 692 2.02 -13.41 -21.93
C SER A 692 1.28 -12.36 -22.77
N PHE A 693 2.02 -11.40 -23.33
CA PHE A 693 1.50 -10.50 -24.34
C PHE A 693 1.18 -11.26 -25.64
N VAL A 694 -0.05 -11.12 -26.13
CA VAL A 694 -0.50 -11.82 -27.37
C VAL A 694 -0.92 -10.89 -28.49
N GLY A 695 -0.85 -9.57 -28.31
CA GLY A 695 -1.32 -8.60 -29.31
C GLY A 695 -2.80 -8.82 -29.67
N SER A 696 -3.07 -9.21 -30.92
CA SER A 696 -4.41 -9.60 -31.40
C SER A 696 -4.61 -11.13 -31.48
N GLY A 697 -3.81 -11.90 -30.74
CA GLY A 697 -3.82 -13.37 -30.71
C GLY A 697 -5.11 -13.96 -30.15
N GLN A 698 -5.22 -15.30 -30.20
CA GLN A 698 -6.41 -16.01 -29.73
C GLN A 698 -6.66 -15.76 -28.23
N PRO A 699 -7.91 -15.61 -27.79
CA PRO A 699 -8.24 -15.39 -26.39
C PRO A 699 -7.92 -16.64 -25.59
N ASP A 700 -6.89 -16.56 -24.76
CA ASP A 700 -6.73 -17.45 -23.62
C ASP A 700 -6.83 -16.64 -22.32
N SER A 701 -7.25 -17.31 -21.25
CA SER A 701 -7.59 -16.65 -19.99
C SER A 701 -6.38 -16.18 -19.18
N LEU A 702 -5.15 -16.38 -19.66
CA LEU A 702 -3.91 -16.08 -18.94
C LEU A 702 -2.97 -15.15 -19.73
N SER A 703 -3.49 -14.53 -20.78
CA SER A 703 -2.77 -13.59 -21.63
C SER A 703 -3.34 -12.18 -21.50
N TRP A 704 -2.51 -11.20 -21.83
CA TRP A 704 -2.89 -9.79 -21.85
C TRP A 704 -2.68 -9.16 -23.23
N ASN A 705 -3.45 -8.10 -23.51
CA ASN A 705 -3.32 -7.26 -24.68
C ASN A 705 -3.50 -5.78 -24.31
N ARG A 706 -3.47 -4.90 -25.32
CA ARG A 706 -3.62 -3.45 -25.13
C ARG A 706 -5.12 -3.11 -25.11
N GLU A 707 -5.57 -2.55 -24.01
CA GLU A 707 -6.86 -1.89 -23.89
C GLU A 707 -6.72 -0.44 -24.33
N HIS A 708 -7.64 -0.01 -25.19
CA HIS A 708 -7.82 1.38 -25.57
C HIS A 708 -9.01 1.93 -24.78
N VAL A 709 -8.79 2.74 -23.75
CA VAL A 709 -9.89 3.34 -22.95
C VAL A 709 -10.86 4.09 -23.85
N TRP A 710 -10.37 4.71 -24.92
CA TRP A 710 -11.20 5.19 -26.02
C TRP A 710 -11.13 4.19 -27.19
N PRO A 711 -12.18 3.40 -27.48
CA PRO A 711 -12.15 2.34 -28.46
C PRO A 711 -11.81 2.84 -29.86
N ARG A 712 -11.07 2.02 -30.60
CA ARG A 712 -10.72 2.23 -32.01
C ARG A 712 -11.91 2.56 -32.90
N ASN A 713 -13.05 1.91 -32.70
CA ASN A 713 -14.21 2.11 -33.57
C ASN A 713 -14.98 3.41 -33.30
N ASP A 714 -14.62 4.14 -32.24
CA ASP A 714 -15.40 5.29 -31.72
C ASP A 714 -14.63 6.62 -31.82
N GLY A 715 -13.89 6.82 -32.92
CA GLY A 715 -13.24 8.10 -33.26
C GLY A 715 -11.71 8.09 -33.34
N ILE A 716 -11.07 7.03 -32.85
CA ILE A 716 -9.60 6.87 -32.92
C ILE A 716 -9.21 6.27 -34.27
N ASN A 717 -8.32 6.93 -35.02
CA ASN A 717 -7.83 6.37 -36.29
C ASN A 717 -6.53 5.59 -36.08
N ASP A 718 -6.42 4.41 -36.68
CA ASP A 718 -5.32 3.44 -36.48
C ASP A 718 -3.91 3.92 -36.86
N ASP A 719 -3.81 5.11 -37.42
CA ASP A 719 -2.56 5.73 -37.86
C ASP A 719 -2.34 7.14 -37.31
N GLY A 720 -3.25 7.65 -36.47
CA GLY A 720 -3.13 8.92 -35.78
C GLY A 720 -2.31 8.85 -34.48
N PRO A 721 -1.87 10.02 -33.94
CA PRO A 721 -1.18 10.09 -32.65
C PRO A 721 -2.03 9.55 -31.48
N ASP A 722 -3.35 9.69 -31.60
CA ASP A 722 -4.37 9.23 -30.67
C ASP A 722 -4.43 7.71 -30.53
N PHE A 723 -3.98 6.94 -31.53
CA PHE A 723 -4.00 5.47 -31.47
C PHE A 723 -2.90 4.85 -30.61
N SER A 724 -1.78 5.54 -30.46
CA SER A 724 -0.60 5.08 -29.71
C SER A 724 -0.34 5.86 -28.42
N ASP A 725 -1.28 6.73 -28.02
CA ASP A 725 -1.11 7.59 -26.86
C ASP A 725 -1.07 6.77 -25.56
N LEU A 726 0.04 6.82 -24.84
CA LEU A 726 0.23 6.03 -23.63
C LEU A 726 -0.72 6.43 -22.51
N HIS A 727 -1.29 7.65 -22.50
CA HIS A 727 -2.21 8.09 -21.43
C HIS A 727 -3.58 7.41 -21.46
N HIS A 728 -3.96 6.76 -22.56
CA HIS A 728 -5.24 6.03 -22.66
C HIS A 728 -5.11 4.55 -23.01
N LEU A 729 -3.89 4.08 -23.24
CA LEU A 729 -3.57 2.67 -23.47
C LEU A 729 -3.18 1.99 -22.18
N PHE A 730 -3.75 0.83 -21.85
CA PHE A 730 -3.42 0.07 -20.65
C PHE A 730 -3.29 -1.43 -20.93
N PRO A 731 -2.50 -2.19 -20.17
CA PRO A 731 -2.54 -3.65 -20.22
C PRO A 731 -3.88 -4.15 -19.70
N CYS A 732 -4.55 -5.05 -20.41
CA CYS A 732 -5.80 -5.67 -19.96
C CYS A 732 -5.80 -7.16 -20.27
N GLN A 733 -6.49 -7.94 -19.45
CA GLN A 733 -6.67 -9.37 -19.71
C GLN A 733 -7.54 -9.54 -20.96
N VAL A 734 -7.18 -10.46 -21.85
CA VAL A 734 -7.76 -10.54 -23.21
C VAL A 734 -9.29 -10.77 -23.23
N ASN A 735 -9.82 -11.60 -22.33
CA ASN A 735 -11.25 -11.83 -22.19
C ASN A 735 -11.95 -10.60 -21.59
N VAL A 736 -11.38 -9.98 -20.56
CA VAL A 736 -11.96 -8.78 -19.94
C VAL A 736 -12.01 -7.63 -20.94
N ASN A 737 -10.95 -7.43 -21.72
CA ASN A 737 -10.93 -6.47 -22.82
C ASN A 737 -12.02 -6.80 -23.87
N SER A 738 -12.19 -8.08 -24.22
CA SER A 738 -13.26 -8.52 -25.12
C SER A 738 -14.66 -8.29 -24.55
N LEU A 739 -14.86 -8.45 -23.23
CA LEU A 739 -16.12 -8.21 -22.53
C LEU A 739 -16.47 -6.72 -22.49
N ARG A 740 -15.47 -5.87 -22.21
CA ARG A 740 -15.57 -4.41 -22.22
C ARG A 740 -15.92 -3.89 -23.61
N SER A 741 -15.37 -4.46 -24.68
CA SER A 741 -15.73 -4.15 -26.06
C SER A 741 -15.62 -2.64 -26.38
N ALA A 742 -16.60 -2.06 -27.07
CA ALA A 742 -16.72 -0.62 -27.31
C ALA A 742 -17.79 0.03 -26.41
N LEU A 743 -18.01 -0.52 -25.21
CA LEU A 743 -18.98 0.04 -24.26
C LEU A 743 -18.45 1.36 -23.68
N TYR A 744 -19.34 2.33 -23.52
CA TYR A 744 -18.99 3.60 -22.90
C TYR A 744 -18.94 3.44 -21.37
N PHE A 745 -18.20 4.30 -20.68
CA PHE A 745 -18.16 4.27 -19.21
C PHE A 745 -19.39 4.92 -18.57
N ASP A 746 -20.09 4.19 -17.71
CA ASP A 746 -21.17 4.67 -16.85
C ASP A 746 -21.33 3.72 -15.65
N GLU A 747 -22.23 4.04 -14.72
CA GLU A 747 -22.73 3.06 -13.75
C GLU A 747 -23.59 2.01 -14.47
N SER A 748 -23.36 0.72 -14.19
CA SER A 748 -24.00 -0.41 -14.87
C SER A 748 -24.67 -1.37 -13.87
N ASP A 749 -25.57 -2.23 -14.32
CA ASP A 749 -26.45 -3.00 -13.41
C ASP A 749 -26.20 -4.53 -13.38
N ASN A 750 -25.35 -5.09 -14.25
CA ASN A 750 -25.06 -6.54 -14.23
C ASN A 750 -23.59 -6.86 -13.90
N LEU A 751 -23.39 -7.43 -12.71
CA LEU A 751 -22.09 -7.91 -12.23
C LEU A 751 -21.49 -8.95 -13.18
N GLN A 752 -20.21 -8.80 -13.50
CA GLN A 752 -19.49 -9.75 -14.35
C GLN A 752 -19.03 -10.99 -13.57
N SER A 753 -19.21 -12.16 -14.17
CA SER A 753 -18.83 -13.45 -13.59
C SER A 753 -17.41 -13.91 -13.99
N ASP A 754 -16.70 -13.13 -14.80
CA ASP A 754 -15.32 -13.43 -15.16
C ASP A 754 -14.43 -13.25 -13.92
N PRO A 755 -13.60 -14.25 -13.55
CA PRO A 755 -12.76 -14.18 -12.36
C PRO A 755 -11.72 -13.06 -12.40
N PHE A 756 -11.42 -12.50 -13.58
CA PHE A 756 -10.54 -11.34 -13.73
C PHE A 756 -11.30 -10.01 -13.69
N ALA A 757 -12.62 -9.97 -13.65
CA ALA A 757 -13.40 -8.74 -13.49
C ALA A 757 -14.58 -8.92 -12.52
N PRO A 758 -14.38 -9.52 -11.33
CA PRO A 758 -15.48 -9.98 -10.45
C PRO A 758 -16.33 -8.84 -9.87
N GLU A 759 -15.84 -7.60 -9.94
CA GLU A 759 -16.45 -6.38 -9.38
C GLU A 759 -16.77 -5.35 -10.47
N SER A 760 -16.65 -5.72 -11.74
CA SER A 760 -17.09 -4.85 -12.85
C SER A 760 -18.54 -5.12 -13.18
N PHE A 761 -19.27 -4.09 -13.57
CA PHE A 761 -20.64 -4.19 -14.04
C PHE A 761 -20.72 -3.86 -15.53
N ARG A 762 -21.73 -4.43 -16.20
CA ARG A 762 -21.94 -4.25 -17.63
C ARG A 762 -23.42 -4.26 -17.94
N ASP A 763 -23.85 -3.45 -18.89
CA ASP A 763 -25.18 -3.56 -19.47
C ASP A 763 -25.13 -3.64 -21.00
N SER A 764 -26.18 -3.20 -21.69
CA SER A 764 -26.26 -3.24 -23.15
C SER A 764 -25.35 -2.23 -23.87
N ASN A 765 -24.95 -1.15 -23.19
CA ASN A 765 -24.23 -0.03 -23.81
C ASN A 765 -23.12 0.55 -22.91
N SER A 766 -23.08 0.19 -21.63
CA SER A 766 -22.11 0.69 -20.66
C SER A 766 -21.28 -0.39 -19.98
N TRP A 767 -20.09 0.03 -19.55
CA TRP A 767 -19.17 -0.73 -18.71
C TRP A 767 -18.77 0.10 -17.49
N GLU A 768 -18.98 -0.48 -16.32
CA GLU A 768 -18.52 0.05 -15.04
C GLU A 768 -17.30 -0.77 -14.60
N PRO A 769 -16.09 -0.18 -14.57
CA PRO A 769 -14.94 -0.89 -14.04
C PRO A 769 -15.04 -0.98 -12.52
N LEU A 770 -14.24 -1.87 -11.93
CA LEU A 770 -14.00 -1.89 -10.49
C LEU A 770 -13.52 -0.54 -9.95
N ASP A 771 -13.85 -0.21 -8.70
CA ASP A 771 -13.66 1.11 -8.11
C ASP A 771 -12.22 1.64 -8.22
N ARG A 772 -11.22 0.77 -7.99
CA ARG A 772 -9.78 1.10 -8.14
C ARG A 772 -9.40 1.65 -9.52
N ASP A 773 -10.16 1.32 -10.57
CA ASP A 773 -9.89 1.75 -11.94
C ASP A 773 -10.84 2.86 -12.44
N LYS A 774 -11.91 3.20 -11.72
CA LYS A 774 -12.89 4.26 -12.09
C LYS A 774 -12.22 5.62 -12.27
N GLY A 775 -11.37 6.03 -11.33
CA GLY A 775 -10.60 7.28 -11.43
C GLY A 775 -9.63 7.30 -12.61
N ILE A 776 -8.98 6.16 -12.89
CA ILE A 776 -8.01 5.98 -13.98
C ILE A 776 -8.69 6.19 -15.33
N VAL A 777 -9.80 5.48 -15.57
CA VAL A 777 -10.52 5.61 -16.85
C VAL A 777 -11.13 6.99 -17.03
N ALA A 778 -11.62 7.61 -15.94
CA ALA A 778 -12.15 8.96 -16.00
C ALA A 778 -11.08 9.94 -16.45
N ARG A 779 -9.91 9.96 -15.80
CA ARG A 779 -8.83 10.87 -16.17
C ARG A 779 -8.23 10.59 -17.53
N ALA A 780 -8.16 9.33 -17.96
CA ALA A 780 -7.75 8.98 -19.32
C ALA A 780 -8.75 9.51 -20.37
N ALA A 781 -10.05 9.32 -20.16
CA ALA A 781 -11.09 9.81 -21.07
C ALA A 781 -11.15 11.35 -21.12
N LEU A 782 -11.08 12.01 -19.96
CA LEU A 782 -11.02 13.48 -19.85
C LEU A 782 -9.79 14.05 -20.56
N TYR A 783 -8.63 13.40 -20.42
CA TYR A 783 -7.42 13.75 -21.15
C TYR A 783 -7.60 13.63 -22.66
N MET A 784 -8.15 12.51 -23.14
CA MET A 784 -8.34 12.28 -24.58
C MET A 784 -9.21 13.36 -25.22
N MET A 785 -10.30 13.77 -24.54
CA MET A 785 -11.16 14.87 -24.98
C MET A 785 -10.42 16.21 -25.08
N VAL A 786 -9.58 16.55 -24.09
CA VAL A 786 -8.84 17.81 -24.11
C VAL A 786 -7.68 17.77 -25.10
N ARG A 787 -7.03 16.61 -25.27
CA ARG A 787 -5.90 16.45 -26.16
C ARG A 787 -6.31 16.44 -27.63
N TYR A 788 -7.38 15.74 -27.99
CA TYR A 788 -7.74 15.48 -29.38
C TYR A 788 -9.05 16.17 -29.78
N ASP A 789 -8.95 17.44 -30.16
CA ASP A 789 -10.04 18.29 -30.67
C ASP A 789 -10.24 18.17 -32.20
N GLY A 790 -9.58 17.20 -32.83
CA GLY A 790 -9.58 16.98 -34.29
C GLY A 790 -8.71 17.94 -35.10
N SER A 791 -7.88 18.78 -34.46
CA SER A 791 -6.95 19.68 -35.17
C SER A 791 -5.71 18.97 -35.73
N ASP A 792 -5.32 17.84 -35.13
CA ASP A 792 -4.18 17.03 -35.55
C ASP A 792 -4.47 16.23 -36.83
N ALA A 793 -3.41 15.94 -37.58
CA ALA A 793 -3.53 15.12 -38.77
C ALA A 793 -3.96 13.69 -38.40
N ARG A 794 -5.10 13.27 -38.97
CA ARG A 794 -5.66 11.91 -38.82
C ARG A 794 -6.21 11.63 -37.42
N THR A 795 -6.68 12.64 -36.72
CA THR A 795 -7.50 12.49 -35.52
C THR A 795 -8.93 12.95 -35.79
N THR A 796 -9.85 12.65 -34.88
CA THR A 796 -11.19 13.24 -34.86
C THR A 796 -11.39 14.10 -33.61
N ASP A 797 -12.45 14.89 -33.59
CA ASP A 797 -12.86 15.66 -32.41
C ASP A 797 -13.51 14.70 -31.40
N LEU A 798 -12.78 14.35 -30.35
CA LEU A 798 -13.21 13.41 -29.31
C LEU A 798 -14.03 14.16 -28.25
N VAL A 799 -15.27 13.72 -28.04
CA VAL A 799 -16.22 14.43 -27.17
C VAL A 799 -16.77 13.52 -26.08
N LEU A 800 -16.74 13.98 -24.84
CA LEU A 800 -17.51 13.41 -23.72
C LEU A 800 -18.82 14.19 -23.59
N ASN A 801 -19.95 13.49 -23.40
CA ASN A 801 -21.24 14.14 -23.19
C ASN A 801 -22.13 13.31 -22.24
N ASN A 802 -23.26 13.87 -21.81
CA ASN A 802 -24.15 13.20 -20.84
C ASN A 802 -25.17 12.23 -21.46
N ASN A 803 -25.24 12.15 -22.79
CA ASN A 803 -26.12 11.28 -23.55
C ASN A 803 -25.34 10.57 -24.68
N PRO A 804 -24.29 9.79 -24.35
CA PRO A 804 -23.40 9.22 -25.34
C PRO A 804 -24.16 8.25 -26.26
N VAL A 805 -23.85 8.31 -27.55
CA VAL A 805 -24.38 7.36 -28.53
C VAL A 805 -23.44 6.16 -28.62
N PHE A 806 -23.94 4.97 -28.26
CA PHE A 806 -23.20 3.71 -28.43
C PHE A 806 -22.79 3.49 -29.90
N ALA A 807 -21.53 3.12 -30.14
CA ALA A 807 -20.90 3.01 -31.46
C ALA A 807 -20.90 4.31 -32.28
N GLY A 808 -20.79 5.45 -31.60
CA GLY A 808 -20.59 6.80 -32.15
C GLY A 808 -19.14 7.27 -31.98
N THR A 809 -18.91 8.57 -31.80
CA THR A 809 -17.60 9.14 -31.40
C THR A 809 -17.55 9.52 -29.93
N ASP A 810 -18.54 9.07 -29.15
CA ASP A 810 -18.72 9.48 -27.76
C ASP A 810 -18.13 8.41 -26.83
N MET A 811 -17.46 8.84 -25.76
CA MET A 811 -16.97 7.95 -24.72
C MET A 811 -17.45 8.41 -23.35
N GLY A 812 -17.99 7.48 -22.58
CA GLY A 812 -18.52 7.69 -21.23
C GLY A 812 -19.57 8.80 -21.05
N ARG A 813 -20.25 8.79 -19.90
CA ARG A 813 -21.09 9.91 -19.48
C ARG A 813 -20.24 10.94 -18.73
N LEU A 814 -20.20 12.17 -19.24
CA LEU A 814 -19.35 13.23 -18.68
C LEU A 814 -19.62 13.45 -17.17
N ASP A 815 -20.86 13.52 -16.73
CA ASP A 815 -21.21 13.68 -15.31
C ASP A 815 -20.69 12.51 -14.46
N THR A 816 -20.78 11.27 -14.97
CA THR A 816 -20.27 10.07 -14.29
C THR A 816 -18.75 10.10 -14.20
N LEU A 817 -18.04 10.41 -15.30
CA LEU A 817 -16.59 10.52 -15.31
C LEU A 817 -16.08 11.65 -14.39
N LEU A 818 -16.77 12.79 -14.35
CA LEU A 818 -16.46 13.87 -13.40
C LEU A 818 -16.70 13.42 -11.96
N ALA A 819 -17.76 12.66 -11.69
CA ALA A 819 -18.01 12.09 -10.37
C ALA A 819 -16.89 11.12 -9.96
N TRP A 820 -16.51 10.19 -10.83
CA TRP A 820 -15.42 9.25 -10.58
C TRP A 820 -14.07 9.95 -10.38
N ASN A 821 -13.75 11.00 -11.15
CA ASN A 821 -12.53 11.78 -10.94
C ASN A 821 -12.47 12.44 -9.55
N ARG A 822 -13.63 12.85 -8.99
CA ARG A 822 -13.70 13.42 -7.64
C ARG A 822 -13.64 12.35 -6.55
N GLN A 823 -14.37 11.25 -6.75
CA GLN A 823 -14.51 10.17 -5.77
C GLN A 823 -13.24 9.32 -5.65
N PHE A 824 -12.52 9.15 -6.75
CA PHE A 824 -11.32 8.31 -6.84
C PHE A 824 -10.12 9.17 -7.27
N PRO A 825 -9.42 9.84 -6.33
CA PRO A 825 -8.25 10.67 -6.62
C PRO A 825 -7.12 9.89 -7.34
N PRO A 826 -6.14 10.58 -7.95
CA PRO A 826 -5.00 9.92 -8.59
C PRO A 826 -4.18 9.09 -7.61
N SER A 827 -4.08 7.80 -7.93
CA SER A 827 -3.23 6.85 -7.21
C SER A 827 -1.74 7.12 -7.46
N ASP A 828 -0.88 6.55 -6.62
CA ASP A 828 0.58 6.62 -6.83
C ASP A 828 1.01 5.89 -8.11
N TYR A 829 0.29 4.83 -8.49
CA TYR A 829 0.44 4.17 -9.79
C TYR A 829 0.22 5.15 -10.94
N GLU A 830 -0.87 5.91 -10.94
CA GLU A 830 -1.17 6.87 -12.00
C GLU A 830 -0.13 7.99 -12.07
N LYS A 831 0.32 8.50 -10.92
CA LYS A 831 1.36 9.55 -10.88
C LYS A 831 2.69 9.03 -11.40
N ALA A 832 3.10 7.83 -10.98
CA ALA A 832 4.33 7.19 -11.46
C ALA A 832 4.27 6.95 -12.96
N ARG A 833 3.12 6.46 -13.46
CA ARG A 833 2.86 6.25 -14.88
C ARG A 833 2.88 7.56 -15.67
N ASN A 834 2.21 8.61 -15.19
CA ASN A 834 2.20 9.94 -15.81
C ASN A 834 3.62 10.52 -15.91
N ASN A 835 4.41 10.38 -14.84
CA ASN A 835 5.81 10.77 -14.82
C ASN A 835 6.63 9.97 -15.85
N ALA A 836 6.46 8.65 -15.90
CA ALA A 836 7.22 7.78 -16.81
C ALA A 836 6.87 8.02 -18.30
N ILE A 837 5.60 8.28 -18.61
CA ILE A 837 5.16 8.64 -19.99
C ILE A 837 5.79 9.97 -20.42
N TYR A 838 5.86 10.93 -19.49
CA TYR A 838 6.42 12.24 -19.74
C TYR A 838 7.95 12.23 -19.85
N SER A 839 8.67 11.67 -18.86
CA SER A 839 10.14 11.60 -18.84
C SER A 839 10.71 10.58 -19.82
N GLY A 840 9.91 9.57 -20.12
CA GLY A 840 10.27 8.40 -20.90
C GLY A 840 10.90 7.28 -20.09
N VAL A 841 10.93 6.10 -20.71
CA VAL A 841 11.56 4.88 -20.23
C VAL A 841 12.60 4.38 -21.21
N THR A 842 13.68 3.77 -20.71
CA THR A 842 14.74 3.21 -21.55
C THR A 842 14.60 1.70 -21.65
N ILE A 843 14.57 1.19 -22.87
CA ILE A 843 14.45 -0.24 -23.19
C ILE A 843 15.56 -0.59 -24.18
N GLY A 844 16.50 -1.42 -23.74
CA GLY A 844 17.73 -1.68 -24.47
C GLY A 844 18.54 -0.40 -24.68
N SER A 845 18.66 0.07 -25.92
CA SER A 845 19.37 1.32 -26.27
C SER A 845 18.44 2.47 -26.68
N ALA A 846 17.13 2.24 -26.67
CA ALA A 846 16.12 3.22 -27.07
C ALA A 846 15.46 3.83 -25.83
N THR A 847 15.21 5.14 -25.87
CA THR A 847 14.39 5.83 -24.87
C THR A 847 13.08 6.23 -25.52
N TYR A 848 11.96 5.80 -24.93
CA TYR A 848 10.62 6.12 -25.37
C TYR A 848 10.00 7.13 -24.40
N ALA A 849 9.86 8.37 -24.85
CA ALA A 849 9.17 9.42 -24.12
C ALA A 849 8.02 9.93 -24.98
N GLN A 850 6.80 9.96 -24.44
CA GLN A 850 5.71 10.68 -25.09
C GLN A 850 5.90 12.19 -24.91
N GLY A 851 6.43 12.61 -23.76
CA GLY A 851 6.85 14.00 -23.56
C GLY A 851 5.73 14.97 -23.25
N ASN A 852 4.50 14.49 -23.02
CA ASN A 852 3.40 15.26 -22.42
C ASN A 852 2.83 14.56 -21.18
N ARG A 853 2.09 15.32 -20.36
CA ARG A 853 1.45 14.85 -19.12
C ARG A 853 -0.08 14.83 -19.25
N ASN A 854 -0.74 13.99 -18.46
CA ASN A 854 -2.17 14.08 -18.21
C ASN A 854 -2.44 15.12 -17.10
N PRO A 855 -3.07 16.28 -17.41
CA PRO A 855 -3.29 17.35 -16.43
C PRO A 855 -4.21 16.94 -15.30
N PHE A 856 -5.11 15.99 -15.54
CA PHE A 856 -6.09 15.55 -14.55
C PHE A 856 -5.49 14.53 -13.57
N ILE A 857 -4.34 13.93 -13.88
CA ILE A 857 -3.55 13.14 -12.91
C ILE A 857 -2.75 14.08 -12.00
N ASP A 858 -2.14 15.12 -12.57
CA ASP A 858 -1.31 16.06 -11.79
C ASP A 858 -2.15 17.04 -10.95
N ILE A 859 -3.28 17.52 -11.48
CA ILE A 859 -4.18 18.49 -10.85
C ILE A 859 -5.65 18.11 -11.15
N PRO A 860 -6.23 17.13 -10.42
CA PRO A 860 -7.57 16.58 -10.71
C PRO A 860 -8.69 17.60 -10.72
N GLN A 861 -8.53 18.68 -9.95
CA GLN A 861 -9.52 19.75 -9.81
C GLN A 861 -9.70 20.56 -11.10
N LEU A 862 -8.75 20.46 -12.04
CA LEU A 862 -8.88 21.09 -13.36
C LEU A 862 -10.07 20.52 -14.15
N ALA A 863 -10.48 19.26 -13.93
CA ALA A 863 -11.59 18.65 -14.67
C ALA A 863 -12.88 19.45 -14.52
N ASP A 864 -13.24 19.80 -13.28
CA ASP A 864 -14.41 20.62 -12.96
C ASP A 864 -14.26 22.06 -13.44
N ALA A 865 -13.04 22.58 -13.38
CA ALA A 865 -12.73 23.93 -13.84
C ALA A 865 -12.92 24.09 -15.34
N VAL A 866 -12.62 23.03 -16.12
CA VAL A 866 -12.73 23.00 -17.58
C VAL A 866 -14.16 22.67 -18.04
N LEU A 867 -14.74 21.58 -17.55
CA LEU A 867 -15.81 20.85 -18.27
C LEU A 867 -17.24 21.14 -17.78
N LEU A 868 -17.40 21.92 -16.71
CA LEU A 868 -18.72 22.37 -16.25
C LEU A 868 -19.03 23.76 -16.80
N GLY A 869 -20.25 23.95 -17.32
CA GLY A 869 -20.66 25.16 -18.04
C GLY A 869 -20.44 26.47 -17.28
N SER A 870 -20.25 27.59 -17.99
CA SER A 870 -19.83 28.90 -17.43
C SER A 870 -20.74 29.48 -16.33
N GLY A 871 -21.98 29.01 -16.22
CA GLY A 871 -22.94 29.42 -15.17
C GLY A 871 -22.87 28.59 -13.87
N THR A 872 -22.14 27.48 -13.86
CA THR A 872 -22.01 26.60 -12.69
C THR A 872 -20.80 27.01 -11.87
N ASN A 873 -21.02 27.44 -10.62
CA ASN A 873 -19.95 27.69 -9.66
C ASN A 873 -19.60 26.37 -8.96
N THR A 874 -18.41 25.85 -9.23
CA THR A 874 -17.95 24.53 -8.78
C THR A 874 -16.71 24.72 -7.93
N PHE A 875 -16.44 23.79 -7.01
CA PHE A 875 -15.24 23.85 -6.18
C PHE A 875 -13.95 23.98 -7.01
N GLY A 876 -13.77 23.18 -8.06
CA GLY A 876 -12.60 23.28 -8.95
C GLY A 876 -12.42 24.65 -9.61
N LYS A 877 -13.50 25.26 -10.16
CA LYS A 877 -13.46 26.64 -10.68
C LYS A 877 -13.08 27.67 -9.63
N TRP A 878 -13.61 27.53 -8.42
CA TRP A 878 -13.26 28.42 -7.32
C TRP A 878 -11.77 28.24 -6.97
N GLN A 879 -11.27 27.01 -6.86
CA GLN A 879 -9.86 26.72 -6.57
C GLN A 879 -8.93 27.37 -7.60
N VAL A 880 -9.17 27.19 -8.90
CA VAL A 880 -8.31 27.80 -9.94
C VAL A 880 -8.37 29.33 -9.96
N SER A 881 -9.40 29.93 -9.35
CA SER A 881 -9.51 31.38 -9.20
C SER A 881 -8.80 31.93 -7.96
N LYS A 882 -8.54 31.08 -6.95
CA LYS A 882 -7.94 31.47 -5.65
C LYS A 882 -6.48 31.06 -5.53
N PHE A 883 -6.12 29.92 -6.11
CA PHE A 883 -4.78 29.33 -6.00
C PHE A 883 -4.03 29.43 -7.33
N ASN A 884 -2.74 29.72 -7.26
CA ASN A 884 -1.86 29.56 -8.41
C ASN A 884 -1.53 28.07 -8.64
N ILE A 885 -0.90 27.73 -9.77
CA ILE A 885 -0.60 26.33 -10.11
C ILE A 885 0.24 25.64 -9.01
N ALA A 886 1.27 26.30 -8.48
CA ALA A 886 2.10 25.68 -7.43
C ALA A 886 1.27 25.29 -6.19
N GLN A 887 0.30 26.12 -5.84
CA GLN A 887 -0.63 25.87 -4.73
C GLN A 887 -1.70 24.83 -5.08
N LEU A 888 -2.14 24.74 -6.34
CA LEU A 888 -3.10 23.73 -6.81
C LEU A 888 -2.51 22.31 -6.81
N VAL A 889 -1.21 22.20 -7.08
CA VAL A 889 -0.48 20.93 -7.03
C VAL A 889 -0.31 20.45 -5.58
N ASP A 890 -0.27 21.38 -4.62
CA ASP A 890 -0.21 21.10 -3.20
C ASP A 890 -1.60 21.00 -2.58
N THR A 891 -2.11 19.77 -2.46
CA THR A 891 -3.41 19.49 -1.83
C THR A 891 -3.47 19.83 -0.34
N ALA A 892 -2.33 19.96 0.36
CA ALA A 892 -2.32 20.44 1.74
C ALA A 892 -2.65 21.94 1.82
N THR A 893 -2.46 22.66 0.72
CA THR A 893 -2.85 24.07 0.57
C THR A 893 -4.23 24.20 -0.07
N SER A 894 -4.45 23.55 -1.22
CA SER A 894 -5.65 23.79 -2.05
C SER A 894 -6.75 22.75 -1.87
N GLY A 895 -6.52 21.66 -1.16
CA GLY A 895 -7.48 20.56 -1.00
C GLY A 895 -8.78 20.97 -0.28
N VAL A 896 -9.82 20.15 -0.41
CA VAL A 896 -11.18 20.43 0.12
C VAL A 896 -11.16 20.73 1.62
N SER A 897 -10.37 19.99 2.40
CA SER A 897 -10.23 20.11 3.86
C SER A 897 -9.07 21.00 4.31
N ALA A 898 -8.27 21.55 3.38
CA ALA A 898 -7.15 22.41 3.73
C ALA A 898 -7.65 23.76 4.25
N ASP A 899 -6.97 24.30 5.24
CA ASP A 899 -7.16 25.64 5.80
C ASP A 899 -5.83 26.38 5.58
N ALA A 900 -5.73 27.05 4.43
CA ALA A 900 -4.45 27.55 3.94
C ALA A 900 -3.97 28.83 4.64
N ASP A 901 -4.85 29.58 5.30
CA ASP A 901 -4.51 30.75 6.10
C ASP A 901 -4.62 30.54 7.62
N GLY A 902 -5.14 29.38 8.04
CA GLY A 902 -5.18 28.94 9.43
C GLY A 902 -6.22 29.66 10.27
N ASP A 903 -7.28 30.18 9.64
CA ASP A 903 -8.34 30.93 10.32
C ASP A 903 -9.46 30.04 10.91
N GLY A 904 -9.41 28.73 10.64
CA GLY A 904 -10.36 27.74 11.09
C GLY A 904 -11.44 27.39 10.07
N LEU A 905 -11.46 28.02 8.89
CA LEU A 905 -12.33 27.65 7.77
C LEU A 905 -11.55 26.87 6.72
N ASN A 906 -11.99 25.64 6.46
CA ASN A 906 -11.43 24.89 5.35
C ASN A 906 -11.89 25.46 4.00
N ASN A 907 -11.15 25.14 2.94
CA ASN A 907 -11.39 25.61 1.59
C ASN A 907 -12.82 25.34 1.08
N TYR A 908 -13.45 24.23 1.51
CA TYR A 908 -14.84 23.96 1.14
C TYR A 908 -15.81 24.96 1.76
N LEU A 909 -15.65 25.29 3.05
CA LEU A 909 -16.43 26.32 3.72
C LEU A 909 -16.17 27.69 3.09
N GLU A 910 -14.90 28.02 2.82
CA GLU A 910 -14.48 29.21 2.09
C GLU A 910 -15.15 29.32 0.71
N PHE A 911 -15.30 28.20 -0.01
CA PHE A 911 -16.04 28.16 -1.26
C PHE A 911 -17.53 28.45 -1.08
N LEU A 912 -18.17 27.86 -0.05
CA LEU A 912 -19.60 28.06 0.23
C LEU A 912 -19.91 29.49 0.70
N THR A 913 -18.99 30.12 1.42
CA THR A 913 -19.11 31.51 1.91
C THR A 913 -18.57 32.54 0.92
N ASN A 914 -17.91 32.09 -0.16
CA ASN A 914 -17.18 32.91 -1.12
C ASN A 914 -16.06 33.75 -0.48
N GLY A 915 -15.41 33.18 0.54
CA GLY A 915 -14.23 33.73 1.22
C GLY A 915 -12.94 33.66 0.39
N ASN A 916 -11.84 34.12 0.97
CA ASN A 916 -10.51 34.10 0.42
C ASN A 916 -9.59 33.18 1.25
N PRO A 917 -9.26 31.98 0.75
CA PRO A 917 -8.55 30.95 1.51
C PRO A 917 -7.06 31.26 1.77
N LEU A 918 -6.60 32.46 1.43
CA LEU A 918 -5.22 32.92 1.60
C LEU A 918 -5.15 34.18 2.47
N SER A 919 -6.22 34.50 3.19
CA SER A 919 -6.39 35.73 3.94
C SER A 919 -7.23 35.48 5.21
N GLY A 920 -6.56 35.27 6.34
CA GLY A 920 -7.23 35.13 7.65
C GLY A 920 -7.82 36.44 8.22
N SER A 921 -8.28 37.35 7.35
CA SER A 921 -8.94 38.60 7.70
C SER A 921 -10.37 38.68 7.14
N ASP A 922 -10.94 37.53 6.81
CA ASP A 922 -12.29 37.45 6.27
C ASP A 922 -13.29 37.90 7.34
N SER A 923 -13.98 38.98 7.03
CA SER A 923 -15.01 39.54 7.92
C SER A 923 -16.28 38.73 7.74
N HIS A 924 -16.48 37.71 8.59
CA HIS A 924 -17.72 36.95 8.67
C HIS A 924 -18.79 37.67 9.50
#